data_AF-A0A9D7Q1Y2-F1
#
_entry.id   AF-A0A9D7Q1Y2-F1
#
_cell.length_a   1.000
_cell.length_b   1.000
_cell.length_c   1.000
_cell.angle_alpha   90.00
_cell.angle_beta   90.00
_cell.angle_gamma   90.00
#
_symmetry.space_group_name_H-M   'P 1'
#
loop_
_entity.id
_entity.type
_entity.pdbx_description
1 polymer ?
#
loop_
_entity_poly.entity_id
_entity_poly.type
_entity_poly.pdbx_seq_one_letter_code
_entity_poly.pdbx_strand_id
1 'polypeptide(L)'
;MIHKIQRLISVGKFRNYIASGDVAFKKLTMIYAKNGIGKTTLACVIRSLASLKPELVRNRQSTNSTGEVAAQIIQRVPPTTDTSHNLGTNGWSNPFPDIEIFDIHFVNENVYSGFEFSKEHKEELYNFVLGQQAVILQEQIDTNKEAKAVSVSFQASITEEIIQQVGNGLTEQNLPNFLQIDPTTEINITQQISDGEGALLSAQSQATLQTLPQLSNIQAFSANIDFTLLITDLARNSQTIQNQALQTLYDLHRQDLQDNDIEEPEYWINKGNDFLLAKTAAAENPQQVELHCPFCKQPVSSTLDIINAYTLHFNEEFNSYVQHLTTYRDALQNINLDTFILNLNNSHQANIERTATWSAHLPATAQAPVFNIIADEHVFRAEMQALLAIVNSKLQNPSVGVATISATTFQSSIASINQNITTYNGSVTAYNGAITAFRATIQTVATAESNLQSLRRIQSRCLPAIDNLCSQLRSEKQNHTNLSSAYTTMMQTARLSSNAFLNNYQTRINYYLDTEFHTPFRIANSNVVQPQGQNTVNRAEYTLTIDGFAISTEQNQPRSAKDVLSEGDKTTIALAFFLAKLDVENIKNQKVIIFDDPLSSFDNGRRRTTVKLLARLARDAKQLVVLSHDSKFLFDLHRMVRTVEKKGLEIVYDEIASTSKIQFFEIDKILQNDYFVCLNKIKDFIATGTDAGKRECRREIRIALENYMIFYYYNHLGGNLSITFGTLVDRIEQLQSEGAIEFRDGDSAKVIDDLKELNEISWDSHHGDGDILETRNEIPVEDIDLAEFKRYLQTTLDLIEKRL
;
A
#
# COMPACT_ATOMS: atom_id res chain seq x y z
N MET A 1 11.13 -34.70 32.80
CA MET A 1 10.29 -35.89 32.52
C MET A 1 9.09 -35.83 33.43
N ILE A 2 7.94 -36.36 33.04
CA ILE A 2 6.84 -36.61 33.97
C ILE A 2 7.36 -37.64 34.98
N HIS A 3 7.32 -37.30 36.27
CA HIS A 3 7.74 -38.19 37.34
C HIS A 3 6.57 -38.97 37.91
N LYS A 4 5.44 -38.32 38.18
CA LYS A 4 4.20 -38.96 38.61
C LYS A 4 3.00 -38.03 38.48
N ILE A 5 1.83 -38.63 38.40
CA ILE A 5 0.56 -37.94 38.60
C ILE A 5 0.27 -38.00 40.10
N GLN A 6 0.42 -36.88 40.80
CA GLN A 6 0.34 -36.83 42.26
C GLN A 6 -1.10 -36.84 42.75
N ARG A 7 -2.00 -36.12 42.06
CA ARG A 7 -3.39 -35.97 42.49
C ARG A 7 -4.32 -35.68 41.32
N LEU A 8 -5.52 -36.25 41.33
CA LEU A 8 -6.63 -35.94 40.43
C LEU A 8 -7.94 -35.92 41.22
N ILE A 9 -8.65 -34.79 41.22
CA ILE A 9 -9.90 -34.57 41.94
C ILE A 9 -11.00 -34.17 40.97
N SER A 10 -12.16 -34.84 41.04
CA SER A 10 -13.32 -34.56 40.21
C SER A 10 -13.05 -34.56 38.70
N VAL A 11 -12.09 -35.35 38.21
CA VAL A 11 -11.75 -35.43 36.77
C VAL A 11 -12.17 -36.78 36.18
N GLY A 12 -13.24 -36.81 35.40
CA GLY A 12 -13.77 -38.01 34.75
C GLY A 12 -14.10 -39.10 35.76
N LYS A 13 -13.43 -40.25 35.67
CA LYS A 13 -13.56 -41.35 36.66
C LYS A 13 -12.61 -41.22 37.85
N PHE A 14 -11.65 -40.29 37.82
CA PHE A 14 -10.79 -39.99 38.96
C PHE A 14 -11.46 -38.96 39.87
N ARG A 15 -12.14 -39.42 40.92
CA ARG A 15 -12.89 -38.54 41.83
C ARG A 15 -12.01 -37.94 42.93
N ASN A 16 -11.12 -38.74 43.49
CA ASN A 16 -10.16 -38.30 44.52
C ASN A 16 -8.92 -39.20 44.52
N TYR A 17 -8.25 -39.30 43.37
CA TYR A 17 -7.03 -40.07 43.26
C TYR A 17 -5.87 -39.31 43.89
N ILE A 18 -5.13 -39.98 44.77
CA ILE A 18 -3.86 -39.54 45.34
C ILE A 18 -2.84 -40.64 45.08
N ALA A 19 -1.66 -40.28 44.58
CA ALA A 19 -0.59 -41.22 44.32
C ALA A 19 -0.20 -41.99 45.59
N SER A 20 -0.25 -43.32 45.51
CA SER A 20 0.18 -44.25 46.55
C SER A 20 0.99 -45.39 45.93
N GLY A 21 1.94 -45.95 46.69
CA GLY A 21 2.84 -46.99 46.19
C GLY A 21 3.81 -46.53 45.09
N ASP A 22 4.34 -47.49 44.33
CA ASP A 22 5.31 -47.24 43.25
C ASP A 22 4.63 -46.90 41.91
N VAL A 23 4.14 -45.66 41.82
CA VAL A 23 3.52 -45.09 40.61
C VAL A 23 4.42 -44.09 39.89
N ALA A 24 5.74 -44.17 40.13
CA ALA A 24 6.72 -43.29 39.50
C ALA A 24 6.96 -43.70 38.04
N PHE A 25 6.81 -42.74 37.14
CA PHE A 25 7.06 -42.88 35.71
C PHE A 25 8.57 -43.01 35.47
N LYS A 26 8.93 -43.79 34.46
CA LYS A 26 10.31 -44.06 34.03
C LYS A 26 10.53 -43.58 32.60
N LYS A 27 11.69 -43.92 32.02
CA LYS A 27 12.03 -43.58 30.63
C LYS A 27 10.98 -44.11 29.66
N LEU A 28 10.56 -45.36 29.85
CA LEU A 28 9.37 -45.94 29.24
C LEU A 28 8.34 -46.27 30.32
N THR A 29 7.15 -45.67 30.26
CA THR A 29 6.02 -46.03 31.12
C THR A 29 4.90 -46.60 30.26
N MET A 30 4.44 -47.80 30.59
CA MET A 30 3.32 -48.48 29.92
C MET A 30 2.16 -48.53 30.90
N ILE A 31 1.02 -47.96 30.52
CA ILE A 31 -0.16 -47.87 31.37
C ILE A 31 -1.27 -48.72 30.74
N TYR A 32 -1.60 -49.83 31.39
CA TYR A 32 -2.73 -50.66 31.02
C TYR A 32 -4.02 -50.10 31.61
N ALA A 33 -5.09 -50.07 30.82
CA ALA A 33 -6.41 -49.69 31.31
C ALA A 33 -7.52 -50.21 30.38
N LYS A 34 -8.54 -50.86 30.94
CA LYS A 34 -9.76 -51.20 30.19
C LYS A 34 -10.45 -49.95 29.66
N ASN A 35 -11.35 -50.10 28.69
CA ASN A 35 -12.10 -48.97 28.15
C ASN A 35 -13.05 -48.39 29.22
N GLY A 36 -13.24 -47.07 29.21
CA GLY A 36 -14.20 -46.37 30.08
C GLY A 36 -13.73 -46.05 31.51
N ILE A 37 -12.52 -46.47 31.92
CA ILE A 37 -12.04 -46.27 33.30
C ILE A 37 -11.05 -45.10 33.48
N GLY A 38 -10.85 -44.25 32.47
CA GLY A 38 -10.12 -42.98 32.61
C GLY A 38 -8.77 -42.87 31.89
N LYS A 39 -8.43 -43.80 30.99
CA LYS A 39 -7.20 -43.74 30.17
C LYS A 39 -7.09 -42.45 29.35
N THR A 40 -8.07 -42.18 28.49
CA THR A 40 -8.16 -40.94 27.69
C THR A 40 -8.33 -39.69 28.57
N THR A 41 -8.96 -39.83 29.74
CA THR A 41 -9.01 -38.75 30.74
C THR A 41 -7.60 -38.36 31.18
N LEU A 42 -6.73 -39.34 31.46
CA LEU A 42 -5.36 -39.09 31.87
C LEU A 42 -4.53 -38.41 30.75
N ALA A 43 -4.63 -38.91 29.51
CA ALA A 43 -3.97 -38.27 28.37
C ALA A 43 -4.43 -36.81 28.18
N CYS A 44 -5.73 -36.56 28.35
CA CYS A 44 -6.29 -35.22 28.27
C CYS A 44 -5.81 -34.27 29.39
N VAL A 45 -5.67 -34.75 30.63
CA VAL A 45 -5.10 -33.94 31.72
C VAL A 45 -3.69 -33.50 31.35
N ILE A 46 -2.88 -34.39 30.78
CA ILE A 46 -1.52 -34.05 30.37
C ILE A 46 -1.54 -33.08 29.17
N ARG A 47 -2.46 -33.26 28.21
CA ARG A 47 -2.68 -32.32 27.09
C ARG A 47 -3.04 -30.92 27.60
N SER A 48 -3.90 -30.83 28.60
CA SER A 48 -4.28 -29.56 29.23
C SER A 48 -3.07 -28.84 29.83
N LEU A 49 -2.18 -29.57 30.49
CA LEU A 49 -0.94 -29.01 31.04
C LEU A 49 0.01 -28.55 29.92
N ALA A 50 0.17 -29.35 28.87
CA ALA A 50 1.04 -29.03 27.75
C ALA A 50 0.59 -27.81 26.95
N SER A 51 -0.72 -27.66 26.75
CA SER A 51 -1.33 -26.59 25.96
C SER A 51 -1.81 -25.39 26.77
N LEU A 52 -1.65 -25.41 28.11
CA LEU A 52 -2.19 -24.41 29.05
C LEU A 52 -3.70 -24.16 28.89
N LYS A 53 -4.45 -25.20 28.54
CA LYS A 53 -5.90 -25.19 28.29
C LYS A 53 -6.68 -25.88 29.42
N PRO A 54 -6.93 -25.21 30.56
CA PRO A 54 -7.56 -25.83 31.74
C PRO A 54 -8.99 -26.35 31.49
N GLU A 55 -9.70 -25.77 30.52
CA GLU A 55 -11.04 -26.18 30.09
C GLU A 55 -11.10 -27.64 29.62
N LEU A 56 -9.99 -28.18 29.08
CA LEU A 56 -9.91 -29.60 28.68
C LEU A 56 -10.14 -30.56 29.87
N VAL A 57 -9.72 -30.15 31.08
CA VAL A 57 -9.94 -30.91 32.32
C VAL A 57 -11.27 -30.53 32.95
N ARG A 58 -11.60 -29.23 33.01
CA ARG A 58 -12.84 -28.74 33.64
C ARG A 58 -14.11 -29.26 32.96
N ASN A 59 -14.12 -29.32 31.63
CA ASN A 59 -15.24 -29.87 30.87
C ASN A 59 -15.41 -31.39 31.05
N ARG A 60 -14.44 -32.05 31.69
CA ARG A 60 -14.48 -33.47 32.07
C ARG A 60 -14.78 -33.65 33.55
N GLN A 61 -15.41 -32.67 34.22
CA GLN A 61 -15.81 -32.81 35.62
C GLN A 61 -16.62 -34.09 35.84
N SER A 62 -16.32 -34.81 36.91
CA SER A 62 -17.06 -36.04 37.27
C SER A 62 -18.55 -35.75 37.46
N THR A 63 -19.42 -36.52 36.78
CA THR A 63 -20.89 -36.32 36.79
C THR A 63 -21.56 -36.45 38.16
N ASN A 64 -20.86 -37.02 39.13
CA ASN A 64 -21.36 -37.26 40.49
C ASN A 64 -20.34 -36.74 41.53
N SER A 65 -19.76 -35.56 41.26
CA SER A 65 -18.92 -34.80 42.19
C SER A 65 -19.18 -33.30 42.04
N THR A 66 -19.44 -32.62 43.15
CA THR A 66 -19.55 -31.15 43.23
C THR A 66 -18.25 -30.47 43.69
N GLY A 67 -17.21 -31.25 44.00
CA GLY A 67 -15.92 -30.73 44.46
C GLY A 67 -15.11 -30.06 43.35
N GLU A 68 -14.22 -29.13 43.73
CA GLU A 68 -13.33 -28.41 42.80
C GLU A 68 -12.51 -29.38 41.94
N VAL A 69 -12.48 -29.11 40.63
CA VAL A 69 -11.68 -29.87 39.66
C VAL A 69 -10.21 -29.48 39.84
N ALA A 70 -9.39 -30.43 40.29
CA ALA A 70 -7.96 -30.20 40.52
C ALA A 70 -7.10 -31.33 39.98
N ALA A 71 -5.91 -30.98 39.50
CA ALA A 71 -4.93 -31.94 39.01
C ALA A 71 -3.53 -31.50 39.44
N GLN A 72 -2.68 -32.47 39.79
CA GLN A 72 -1.29 -32.22 40.16
C GLN A 72 -0.37 -33.21 39.45
N ILE A 73 0.56 -32.69 38.67
CA ILE A 73 1.57 -33.46 37.93
C ILE A 73 2.95 -33.02 38.42
N ILE A 74 3.82 -33.98 38.72
CA ILE A 74 5.20 -33.71 39.13
C ILE A 74 6.11 -33.91 37.92
N GLN A 75 6.82 -32.88 37.54
CA GLN A 75 7.92 -32.92 36.57
C GLN A 75 9.24 -33.10 37.32
N ARG A 76 10.08 -34.03 36.89
CA ARG A 76 11.47 -34.15 37.33
C ARG A 76 12.42 -33.53 36.32
N VAL A 77 13.23 -32.58 36.77
CA VAL A 77 14.33 -31.98 35.99
C VAL A 77 15.65 -32.45 36.61
N PRO A 78 16.45 -33.29 35.90
CA PRO A 78 17.78 -33.66 36.37
C PRO A 78 18.64 -32.41 36.62
N PRO A 79 19.43 -32.34 37.71
CA PRO A 79 19.83 -33.48 38.53
C PRO A 79 18.84 -33.87 39.65
N THR A 80 18.03 -32.98 40.25
CA THR A 80 17.17 -33.37 41.40
C THR A 80 15.97 -32.47 41.73
N THR A 81 15.68 -31.40 40.98
CA THR A 81 14.53 -30.53 41.32
C THR A 81 13.24 -31.05 40.69
N ASP A 82 12.29 -31.40 41.56
CA ASP A 82 10.92 -31.71 41.17
C ASP A 82 10.12 -30.39 41.11
N THR A 83 9.42 -30.17 40.01
CA THR A 83 8.49 -29.05 39.82
C THR A 83 7.07 -29.58 39.87
N SER A 84 6.22 -28.98 40.70
CA SER A 84 4.80 -29.33 40.79
C SER A 84 3.98 -28.43 39.89
N HIS A 85 3.23 -29.02 38.96
CA HIS A 85 2.25 -28.34 38.12
C HIS A 85 0.87 -28.58 38.72
N ASN A 86 0.20 -27.52 39.16
CA ASN A 86 -1.09 -27.60 39.82
C ASN A 86 -2.15 -26.89 38.97
N LEU A 87 -3.27 -27.55 38.73
CA LEU A 87 -4.45 -26.92 38.16
C LEU A 87 -5.32 -26.35 39.28
N GLY A 88 -5.44 -25.03 39.33
CA GLY A 88 -6.36 -24.32 40.24
C GLY A 88 -7.41 -23.50 39.48
N THR A 89 -8.07 -22.58 40.19
CA THR A 89 -9.10 -21.68 39.66
C THR A 89 -8.62 -20.81 38.48
N ASN A 90 -7.38 -20.33 38.53
CA ASN A 90 -6.78 -19.49 37.49
C ASN A 90 -6.06 -20.28 36.38
N GLY A 91 -6.14 -21.61 36.37
CA GLY A 91 -5.47 -22.47 35.39
C GLY A 91 -4.26 -23.19 35.98
N TRP A 92 -3.33 -23.61 35.12
CA TRP A 92 -2.11 -24.31 35.52
C TRP A 92 -1.07 -23.34 36.11
N SER A 93 -0.43 -23.73 37.21
CA SER A 93 0.54 -22.90 37.94
C SER A 93 1.79 -22.54 37.11
N ASN A 94 2.23 -23.44 36.23
CA ASN A 94 3.42 -23.26 35.40
C ASN A 94 3.38 -24.21 34.19
N PRO A 95 3.90 -23.77 33.02
CA PRO A 95 3.82 -24.52 31.77
C PRO A 95 4.74 -25.75 31.76
N PHE A 96 4.37 -26.73 30.94
CA PHE A 96 5.22 -27.87 30.58
C PHE A 96 5.08 -28.17 29.07
N PRO A 97 5.67 -27.34 28.19
CA PRO A 97 5.38 -27.37 26.75
C PRO A 97 6.10 -28.48 25.96
N ASP A 98 7.09 -29.16 26.57
CA ASP A 98 7.86 -30.22 25.90
C ASP A 98 7.15 -31.59 25.90
N ILE A 99 5.84 -31.60 25.69
CA ILE A 99 5.02 -32.81 25.66
C ILE A 99 4.30 -32.90 24.31
N GLU A 100 4.51 -34.00 23.60
CA GLU A 100 3.82 -34.34 22.36
C GLU A 100 2.91 -35.54 22.60
N ILE A 101 1.65 -35.44 22.17
CA ILE A 101 0.61 -36.43 22.49
C ILE A 101 -0.06 -36.88 21.21
N PHE A 102 0.02 -38.19 20.94
CA PHE A 102 -0.79 -38.87 19.95
C PHE A 102 -2.04 -39.43 20.65
N ASP A 103 -3.18 -38.78 20.42
CA ASP A 103 -4.50 -39.18 20.90
C ASP A 103 -5.54 -38.79 19.83
N ILE A 104 -6.82 -39.05 20.12
CA ILE A 104 -7.91 -38.67 19.22
C ILE A 104 -8.00 -37.17 18.95
N HIS A 105 -7.53 -36.30 19.85
CA HIS A 105 -7.51 -34.85 19.60
C HIS A 105 -6.47 -34.51 18.54
N PHE A 106 -5.26 -35.06 18.62
CA PHE A 106 -4.25 -34.87 17.57
C PHE A 106 -4.77 -35.32 16.21
N VAL A 107 -5.41 -36.48 16.15
CA VAL A 107 -6.01 -37.00 14.91
C VAL A 107 -7.07 -36.03 14.36
N ASN A 108 -7.99 -35.57 15.22
CA ASN A 108 -9.08 -34.65 14.86
C ASN A 108 -8.61 -33.25 14.45
N GLU A 109 -7.53 -32.76 15.05
CA GLU A 109 -6.95 -31.43 14.83
C GLU A 109 -6.04 -31.43 13.59
N ASN A 110 -5.26 -32.50 13.36
CA ASN A 110 -4.14 -32.46 12.40
C ASN A 110 -4.28 -33.41 11.20
N VAL A 111 -5.22 -34.36 11.23
CA VAL A 111 -5.30 -35.42 10.22
C VAL A 111 -6.69 -35.52 9.60
N TYR A 112 -7.73 -35.79 10.39
CA TYR A 112 -9.13 -35.85 9.92
C TYR A 112 -10.10 -35.70 11.10
N SER A 113 -11.27 -35.11 10.89
CA SER A 113 -12.32 -34.91 11.90
C SER A 113 -13.64 -35.47 11.38
N GLY A 114 -14.35 -36.26 12.18
CA GLY A 114 -15.69 -36.75 11.81
C GLY A 114 -15.73 -37.50 10.47
N PHE A 115 -14.67 -38.25 10.14
CA PHE A 115 -14.45 -38.94 8.86
C PHE A 115 -14.01 -38.06 7.67
N GLU A 116 -13.58 -36.82 7.89
CA GLU A 116 -13.29 -35.84 6.83
C GLU A 116 -11.91 -35.19 6.96
N PHE A 117 -11.27 -34.93 5.81
CA PHE A 117 -10.07 -34.09 5.71
C PHE A 117 -10.51 -32.67 5.33
N SER A 118 -10.67 -31.81 6.33
CA SER A 118 -11.32 -30.50 6.19
C SER A 118 -10.34 -29.38 5.84
N LYS A 119 -10.89 -28.19 5.56
CA LYS A 119 -10.11 -26.96 5.30
C LYS A 119 -9.23 -26.58 6.49
N GLU A 120 -9.75 -26.81 7.69
CA GLU A 120 -9.15 -26.48 8.97
C GLU A 120 -7.89 -27.32 9.20
N HIS A 121 -7.90 -28.61 8.83
CA HIS A 121 -6.68 -29.46 8.91
C HIS A 121 -5.54 -28.92 8.03
N LYS A 122 -5.87 -28.39 6.85
CA LYS A 122 -4.89 -27.78 5.94
C LYS A 122 -4.34 -26.44 6.46
N GLU A 123 -5.11 -25.73 7.30
CA GLU A 123 -4.64 -24.54 8.03
C GLU A 123 -3.75 -24.92 9.21
N GLU A 124 -4.14 -25.93 10.01
CA GLU A 124 -3.32 -26.42 11.11
C GLU A 124 -2.00 -27.01 10.62
N LEU A 125 -2.02 -27.77 9.53
CA LEU A 125 -0.81 -28.25 8.88
C LEU A 125 0.08 -27.10 8.41
N TYR A 126 -0.51 -26.01 7.90
CA TYR A 126 0.25 -24.82 7.56
C TYR A 126 0.89 -24.16 8.80
N ASN A 127 0.17 -24.07 9.92
CA ASN A 127 0.73 -23.57 11.18
C ASN A 127 1.88 -24.44 11.69
N PHE A 128 1.79 -25.77 11.53
CA PHE A 128 2.89 -26.69 11.80
C PHE A 128 4.09 -26.44 10.87
N VAL A 129 3.86 -26.29 9.57
CA VAL A 129 4.88 -25.98 8.56
C VAL A 129 5.62 -24.68 8.86
N LEU A 130 4.93 -23.70 9.45
CA LEU A 130 5.53 -22.43 9.84
C LEU A 130 6.53 -22.57 11.00
N GLY A 131 6.31 -23.46 11.96
CA GLY A 131 7.23 -23.69 13.08
C GLY A 131 7.68 -22.39 13.80
N GLN A 132 8.74 -22.46 14.61
CA GLN A 132 9.27 -21.27 15.31
C GLN A 132 9.92 -20.26 14.35
N GLN A 133 10.60 -20.72 13.29
CA GLN A 133 11.33 -19.84 12.38
C GLN A 133 10.40 -18.97 11.52
N ALA A 134 9.25 -19.49 11.09
CA ALA A 134 8.33 -18.68 10.31
C ALA A 134 7.43 -17.78 11.16
N VAL A 135 7.24 -18.07 12.47
CA VAL A 135 6.65 -17.10 13.40
C VAL A 135 7.53 -15.84 13.50
N ILE A 136 8.84 -16.01 13.65
CA ILE A 136 9.80 -14.88 13.66
C ILE A 136 9.73 -14.12 12.33
N LEU A 137 9.75 -14.84 11.20
CA LEU A 137 9.69 -14.19 9.88
C LEU A 137 8.36 -13.46 9.65
N GLN A 138 7.24 -14.01 10.14
CA GLN A 138 5.92 -13.39 10.07
C GLN A 138 5.85 -12.11 10.93
N GLU A 139 6.40 -12.13 12.15
CA GLU A 139 6.52 -10.95 13.01
C GLU A 139 7.36 -9.85 12.34
N GLN A 140 8.45 -10.21 11.66
CA GLN A 140 9.24 -9.26 10.90
C GLN A 140 8.44 -8.69 9.70
N ILE A 141 7.64 -9.52 9.00
CA ILE A 141 6.77 -9.07 7.89
C ILE A 141 5.73 -8.06 8.41
N ASP A 142 5.10 -8.34 9.54
CA ASP A 142 4.07 -7.47 10.11
C ASP A 142 4.68 -6.16 10.63
N THR A 143 5.84 -6.23 11.30
CA THR A 143 6.64 -5.05 11.67
C THR A 143 6.99 -4.21 10.44
N ASN A 144 7.37 -4.83 9.33
CA ASN A 144 7.67 -4.12 8.08
C ASN A 144 6.42 -3.45 7.48
N LYS A 145 5.26 -4.10 7.51
CA LYS A 145 3.99 -3.50 7.06
C LYS A 145 3.63 -2.27 7.89
N GLU A 146 3.76 -2.34 9.21
CA GLU A 146 3.53 -1.21 10.10
C GLU A 146 4.49 -0.07 9.79
N ALA A 147 5.80 -0.35 9.66
CA ALA A 147 6.80 0.63 9.28
C ALA A 147 6.50 1.28 7.91
N LYS A 148 6.00 0.51 6.93
CA LYS A 148 5.58 1.06 5.63
C LYS A 148 4.38 2.00 5.76
N ALA A 149 3.39 1.65 6.57
CA ALA A 149 2.22 2.50 6.80
C ALA A 149 2.64 3.82 7.46
N VAL A 150 3.51 3.76 8.48
CA VAL A 150 4.11 4.94 9.13
C VAL A 150 4.92 5.78 8.14
N SER A 151 5.71 5.13 7.28
CA SER A 151 6.48 5.83 6.25
C SER A 151 5.60 6.60 5.26
N VAL A 152 4.47 6.01 4.84
CA VAL A 152 3.51 6.68 3.93
C VAL A 152 2.85 7.88 4.61
N SER A 153 2.41 7.73 5.86
CA SER A 153 1.79 8.85 6.58
C SER A 153 2.81 9.98 6.85
N PHE A 154 4.06 9.65 7.14
CA PHE A 154 5.12 10.63 7.36
C PHE A 154 5.51 11.37 6.06
N GLN A 155 5.54 10.67 4.91
CA GLN A 155 5.71 11.32 3.61
C GLN A 155 4.58 12.31 3.30
N ALA A 156 3.33 11.94 3.61
CA ALA A 156 2.18 12.82 3.42
C ALA A 156 2.28 14.06 4.30
N SER A 157 2.64 13.90 5.59
CA SER A 157 2.77 15.04 6.51
C SER A 157 3.89 15.99 6.10
N ILE A 158 5.08 15.49 5.76
CA ILE A 158 6.19 16.35 5.29
C ILE A 158 5.82 17.04 3.97
N THR A 159 5.14 16.33 3.07
CA THR A 159 4.69 16.90 1.78
C THR A 159 3.74 18.07 2.01
N GLU A 160 2.74 17.91 2.88
CA GLU A 160 1.81 18.98 3.24
C GLU A 160 2.54 20.16 3.89
N GLU A 161 3.48 19.89 4.82
CA GLU A 161 4.25 20.92 5.50
C GLU A 161 5.12 21.73 4.51
N ILE A 162 5.79 21.07 3.55
CA ILE A 162 6.55 21.76 2.49
C ILE A 162 5.60 22.63 1.65
N ILE A 163 4.46 22.10 1.22
CA ILE A 163 3.50 22.84 0.39
C ILE A 163 2.96 24.08 1.12
N GLN A 164 2.60 23.95 2.40
CA GLN A 164 2.10 25.05 3.21
C GLN A 164 3.17 26.11 3.48
N GLN A 165 4.40 25.71 3.85
CA GLN A 165 5.46 26.67 4.18
C GLN A 165 6.04 27.37 2.95
N VAL A 166 6.13 26.68 1.80
CA VAL A 166 6.66 27.28 0.56
C VAL A 166 5.61 28.16 -0.13
N GLY A 167 4.35 27.70 -0.15
CA GLY A 167 3.26 28.40 -0.82
C GLY A 167 3.55 28.67 -2.30
N ASN A 168 3.22 29.88 -2.78
CA ASN A 168 3.55 30.35 -4.13
C ASN A 168 3.17 29.36 -5.25
N GLY A 169 1.97 28.78 -5.18
CA GLY A 169 1.48 27.83 -6.19
C GLY A 169 2.22 26.48 -6.23
N LEU A 170 2.99 26.14 -5.20
CA LEU A 170 3.52 24.78 -5.03
C LEU A 170 2.36 23.80 -4.79
N THR A 171 2.37 22.69 -5.50
CA THR A 171 1.38 21.61 -5.44
C THR A 171 2.09 20.26 -5.46
N GLU A 172 1.39 19.17 -5.13
CA GLU A 172 1.98 17.83 -5.21
C GLU A 172 2.52 17.49 -6.62
N GLN A 173 1.89 18.02 -7.68
CA GLN A 173 2.30 17.74 -9.06
C GLN A 173 3.65 18.36 -9.42
N ASN A 174 3.96 19.55 -8.88
CA ASN A 174 5.20 20.27 -9.21
C ASN A 174 6.28 20.16 -8.11
N LEU A 175 5.96 19.54 -6.96
CA LEU A 175 6.91 19.22 -5.89
C LEU A 175 8.14 18.42 -6.36
N PRO A 176 8.04 17.42 -7.27
CA PRO A 176 9.23 16.73 -7.76
C PRO A 176 10.25 17.66 -8.42
N ASN A 177 9.79 18.66 -9.18
CA ASN A 177 10.66 19.66 -9.81
C ASN A 177 11.25 20.59 -8.75
N PHE A 178 10.46 20.98 -7.74
CA PHE A 178 10.94 21.78 -6.62
C PHE A 178 12.05 21.07 -5.82
N LEU A 179 11.90 19.76 -5.59
CA LEU A 179 12.91 18.94 -4.93
C LEU A 179 14.21 18.80 -5.75
N GLN A 180 14.24 19.17 -7.03
CA GLN A 180 15.47 19.16 -7.84
C GLN A 180 16.23 20.49 -7.78
N ILE A 181 15.62 21.56 -7.28
CA ILE A 181 16.28 22.86 -7.15
C ILE A 181 17.42 22.74 -6.13
N ASP A 182 18.60 23.20 -6.52
CA ASP A 182 19.78 23.25 -5.68
C ASP A 182 19.63 24.39 -4.64
N PRO A 183 19.68 24.10 -3.33
CA PRO A 183 19.52 25.11 -2.27
C PRO A 183 20.65 26.13 -2.22
N THR A 184 21.76 25.92 -2.94
CA THR A 184 22.91 26.83 -2.98
C THR A 184 22.86 27.82 -4.14
N THR A 185 21.78 27.80 -4.94
CA THR A 185 21.61 28.67 -6.11
C THR A 185 21.25 30.10 -5.70
N GLU A 186 22.17 30.84 -5.09
CA GLU A 186 21.88 32.16 -4.49
C GLU A 186 22.24 33.36 -5.39
N ILE A 187 22.58 33.15 -6.67
CA ILE A 187 23.03 34.27 -7.49
C ILE A 187 21.84 35.02 -8.11
N ASN A 188 21.54 36.18 -7.53
CA ASN A 188 20.70 37.26 -8.05
C ASN A 188 19.16 37.07 -8.00
N ILE A 189 18.66 36.16 -7.17
CA ILE A 189 17.21 35.94 -6.99
C ILE A 189 16.48 37.18 -6.48
N THR A 190 17.07 37.94 -5.56
CA THR A 190 16.44 39.16 -5.02
C THR A 190 16.16 40.19 -6.11
N GLN A 191 17.11 40.40 -7.03
CA GLN A 191 16.91 41.30 -8.16
C GLN A 191 15.85 40.76 -9.13
N GLN A 192 15.90 39.46 -9.44
CA GLN A 192 14.91 38.84 -10.33
C GLN A 192 13.48 38.91 -9.77
N ILE A 193 13.33 38.78 -8.44
CA ILE A 193 12.03 38.98 -7.77
C ILE A 193 11.58 40.43 -7.92
N SER A 194 12.47 41.40 -7.68
CA SER A 194 12.15 42.82 -7.86
C SER A 194 11.73 43.13 -9.31
N ASP A 195 12.45 42.59 -10.30
CA ASP A 195 12.12 42.76 -11.72
C ASP A 195 10.79 42.07 -12.06
N GLY A 196 10.54 40.89 -11.49
CA GLY A 196 9.28 40.14 -11.64
C GLY A 196 8.07 40.86 -11.01
N GLU A 197 8.25 41.52 -9.87
CA GLU A 197 7.22 42.36 -9.24
C GLU A 197 6.90 43.57 -10.12
N GLY A 198 7.90 44.21 -10.72
CA GLY A 198 7.71 45.28 -11.70
C GLY A 198 6.96 44.81 -12.97
N ALA A 199 7.28 43.61 -13.46
CA ALA A 199 6.59 42.99 -14.59
C ALA A 199 5.13 42.67 -14.25
N LEU A 200 4.84 42.17 -13.04
CA LEU A 200 3.48 41.90 -12.58
C LEU A 200 2.66 43.19 -12.46
N LEU A 201 3.23 44.25 -11.88
CA LEU A 201 2.56 45.55 -11.78
C LEU A 201 2.21 46.11 -13.18
N SER A 202 3.14 45.95 -14.13
CA SER A 202 2.93 46.34 -15.54
C SER A 202 1.83 45.52 -16.21
N ALA A 203 1.78 44.21 -15.94
CA ALA A 203 0.74 43.31 -16.44
C ALA A 203 -0.65 43.62 -15.84
N GLN A 204 -0.73 43.92 -14.54
CA GLN A 204 -1.98 44.32 -13.88
C GLN A 204 -2.51 45.66 -14.43
N SER A 205 -1.59 46.55 -14.82
CA SER A 205 -1.90 47.85 -15.43
C SER A 205 -2.04 47.79 -16.96
N GLN A 206 -2.09 46.59 -17.56
CA GLN A 206 -2.03 46.40 -19.02
C GLN A 206 -3.11 47.19 -19.76
N ALA A 207 -4.36 47.15 -19.30
CA ALA A 207 -5.46 47.86 -19.97
C ALA A 207 -5.20 49.36 -20.04
N THR A 208 -4.74 49.97 -18.95
CA THR A 208 -4.42 51.40 -18.89
C THR A 208 -3.20 51.73 -19.75
N LEU A 209 -2.09 51.00 -19.60
CA LEU A 209 -0.83 51.26 -20.32
C LEU A 209 -0.97 51.08 -21.84
N GLN A 210 -1.83 50.18 -22.31
CA GLN A 210 -2.11 50.01 -23.74
C GLN A 210 -2.94 51.15 -24.34
N THR A 211 -3.73 51.85 -23.52
CA THR A 211 -4.58 52.98 -23.97
C THR A 211 -3.93 54.36 -23.87
N LEU A 212 -2.81 54.49 -23.13
CA LEU A 212 -2.10 55.76 -23.00
C LEU A 212 -1.69 56.35 -24.38
N PRO A 213 -1.92 57.65 -24.62
CA PRO A 213 -1.63 58.24 -25.93
C PRO A 213 -0.12 58.32 -26.22
N GLN A 214 0.23 58.12 -27.49
CA GLN A 214 1.57 58.37 -28.04
C GLN A 214 1.77 59.86 -28.37
N LEU A 215 3.02 60.30 -28.55
CA LEU A 215 3.32 61.67 -28.97
C LEU A 215 2.83 61.91 -30.39
N SER A 216 2.40 63.14 -30.68
CA SER A 216 1.91 63.56 -32.00
C SER A 216 2.98 64.36 -32.75
N ASN A 217 3.09 64.11 -34.05
CA ASN A 217 3.94 64.89 -34.95
C ASN A 217 3.33 66.28 -35.21
N ILE A 218 4.21 67.27 -35.39
CA ILE A 218 3.85 68.64 -35.77
C ILE A 218 3.82 68.74 -37.29
N GLN A 219 2.81 69.42 -37.83
CA GLN A 219 2.66 69.62 -39.27
C GLN A 219 3.62 70.71 -39.77
N ALA A 220 4.19 70.51 -40.95
CA ALA A 220 5.05 71.50 -41.60
C ALA A 220 4.27 72.75 -41.99
N PHE A 221 4.93 73.91 -41.96
CA PHE A 221 4.37 75.17 -42.43
C PHE A 221 4.47 75.26 -43.96
N SER A 222 3.37 75.63 -44.62
CA SER A 222 3.36 75.97 -46.05
C SER A 222 2.70 77.32 -46.25
N ALA A 223 3.42 78.22 -46.90
CA ALA A 223 2.89 79.52 -47.32
C ALA A 223 2.09 79.42 -48.64
N ASN A 224 2.15 78.28 -49.35
CA ASN A 224 1.53 78.08 -50.68
C ASN A 224 1.93 79.15 -51.72
N ILE A 225 3.17 79.62 -51.66
CA ILE A 225 3.75 80.63 -52.56
C ILE A 225 4.99 80.03 -53.23
N ASP A 226 5.11 80.19 -54.55
CA ASP A 226 6.36 79.93 -55.25
C ASP A 226 7.31 81.12 -55.03
N PHE A 227 8.18 81.00 -54.03
CA PHE A 227 9.15 82.04 -53.70
C PHE A 227 10.15 82.30 -54.82
N THR A 228 10.43 81.32 -55.69
CA THR A 228 11.36 81.51 -56.82
C THR A 228 10.74 82.47 -57.84
N LEU A 229 9.46 82.25 -58.16
CA LEU A 229 8.72 83.11 -59.07
C LEU A 229 8.45 84.49 -58.44
N LEU A 230 8.04 84.54 -57.17
CA LEU A 230 7.84 85.79 -56.42
C LEU A 230 9.10 86.66 -56.40
N ILE A 231 10.28 86.09 -56.10
CA ILE A 231 11.55 86.83 -56.09
C ILE A 231 11.86 87.39 -57.48
N THR A 232 11.62 86.60 -58.53
CA THR A 232 11.80 87.03 -59.93
C THR A 232 10.87 88.20 -60.27
N ASP A 233 9.60 88.09 -59.88
CA ASP A 233 8.56 89.09 -60.13
C ASP A 233 8.83 90.40 -59.37
N LEU A 234 9.29 90.34 -58.11
CA LEU A 234 9.64 91.53 -57.33
C LEU A 234 10.82 92.32 -57.95
N ALA A 235 11.81 91.61 -58.50
CA ALA A 235 13.01 92.19 -59.09
C ALA A 235 12.79 92.81 -60.49
N ARG A 236 11.69 92.46 -61.17
CA ARG A 236 11.38 92.93 -62.54
C ARG A 236 11.32 94.47 -62.61
N ASN A 237 11.88 95.08 -63.65
CA ASN A 237 11.83 96.53 -63.89
C ASN A 237 11.58 96.85 -65.38
N SER A 238 11.32 98.12 -65.72
CA SER A 238 10.88 98.58 -67.06
C SER A 238 11.92 98.51 -68.20
N GLN A 239 13.01 97.76 -68.08
CA GLN A 239 14.08 97.74 -69.09
C GLN A 239 13.78 96.99 -70.41
N THR A 240 12.52 96.66 -70.72
CA THR A 240 12.14 95.96 -71.97
C THR A 240 10.96 96.61 -72.69
N ILE A 241 11.12 97.85 -73.18
CA ILE A 241 10.19 98.46 -74.14
C ILE A 241 10.99 99.14 -75.29
N GLN A 242 10.64 98.77 -76.53
CA GLN A 242 11.41 98.98 -77.76
C GLN A 242 11.43 100.41 -78.33
N ASN A 243 10.94 101.43 -77.60
CA ASN A 243 10.93 102.82 -78.08
C ASN A 243 11.29 103.83 -76.98
N GLN A 244 12.55 104.24 -76.95
CA GLN A 244 13.15 105.08 -75.91
C GLN A 244 12.49 106.49 -75.79
N ALA A 245 11.91 107.01 -76.87
CA ALA A 245 11.21 108.29 -76.87
C ALA A 245 9.87 108.22 -76.13
N LEU A 246 9.09 107.16 -76.36
CA LEU A 246 7.79 106.94 -75.70
C LEU A 246 7.96 106.56 -74.22
N GLN A 247 9.02 105.82 -73.88
CA GLN A 247 9.38 105.52 -72.49
C GLN A 247 9.68 106.78 -71.69
N THR A 248 10.48 107.69 -72.25
CA THR A 248 10.81 108.98 -71.61
C THR A 248 9.54 109.80 -71.36
N LEU A 249 8.59 109.75 -72.29
CA LEU A 249 7.31 110.46 -72.19
C LEU A 249 6.42 109.90 -71.07
N TYR A 250 6.38 108.57 -70.94
CA TYR A 250 5.70 107.88 -69.84
C TYR A 250 6.34 108.20 -68.49
N ASP A 251 7.67 108.11 -68.38
CA ASP A 251 8.41 108.33 -67.13
C ASP A 251 8.28 109.77 -66.65
N LEU A 252 8.31 110.75 -67.57
CA LEU A 252 8.07 112.16 -67.26
C LEU A 252 6.66 112.39 -66.72
N HIS A 253 5.64 111.79 -67.32
CA HIS A 253 4.27 111.96 -66.85
C HIS A 253 4.04 111.25 -65.50
N ARG A 254 4.58 110.03 -65.34
CA ARG A 254 4.55 109.33 -64.05
C ARG A 254 5.21 110.17 -62.95
N GLN A 255 6.37 110.79 -63.25
CA GLN A 255 7.07 111.65 -62.31
C GLN A 255 6.29 112.94 -62.01
N ASP A 256 5.69 113.57 -63.02
CA ASP A 256 4.85 114.76 -62.83
C ASP A 256 3.65 114.48 -61.93
N LEU A 257 2.95 113.35 -62.13
CA LEU A 257 1.87 112.93 -61.24
C LEU A 257 2.38 112.73 -59.81
N GLN A 258 3.56 112.12 -59.66
CA GLN A 258 4.20 111.91 -58.36
C GLN A 258 4.58 113.23 -57.68
N ASP A 259 5.13 114.19 -58.42
CA ASP A 259 5.52 115.52 -57.93
C ASP A 259 4.31 116.38 -57.51
N ASN A 260 3.11 116.00 -57.97
CA ASN A 260 1.83 116.65 -57.63
C ASN A 260 0.99 115.82 -56.65
N ASP A 261 1.64 115.05 -55.78
CA ASP A 261 1.01 114.30 -54.68
C ASP A 261 -0.04 113.26 -55.11
N ILE A 262 0.00 112.77 -56.36
CA ILE A 262 -0.81 111.61 -56.75
C ILE A 262 -0.16 110.34 -56.20
N GLU A 263 -0.86 109.70 -55.26
CA GLU A 263 -0.49 108.40 -54.75
C GLU A 263 -0.63 107.34 -55.87
N GLU A 264 0.35 106.44 -55.97
CA GLU A 264 0.35 105.31 -56.91
C GLU A 264 0.17 105.72 -58.40
N PRO A 265 1.03 106.61 -58.93
CA PRO A 265 0.82 107.24 -60.24
C PRO A 265 0.77 106.20 -61.38
N GLU A 266 1.55 105.12 -61.33
CA GLU A 266 1.51 104.05 -62.34
C GLU A 266 0.20 103.26 -62.31
N TYR A 267 -0.31 102.92 -61.12
CA TYR A 267 -1.63 102.30 -60.97
C TYR A 267 -2.75 103.21 -61.48
N TRP A 268 -2.68 104.50 -61.14
CA TRP A 268 -3.63 105.51 -61.61
C TRP A 268 -3.64 105.63 -63.14
N ILE A 269 -2.46 105.71 -63.76
CA ILE A 269 -2.33 105.76 -65.23
C ILE A 269 -2.90 104.48 -65.84
N ASN A 270 -2.58 103.30 -65.28
CA ASN A 270 -3.09 102.03 -65.79
C ASN A 270 -4.61 101.98 -65.73
N LYS A 271 -5.23 102.40 -64.62
CA LYS A 271 -6.70 102.49 -64.52
C LYS A 271 -7.32 103.50 -65.48
N GLY A 272 -6.65 104.62 -65.70
CA GLY A 272 -7.01 105.57 -66.74
C GLY A 272 -6.95 104.96 -68.14
N ASN A 273 -5.91 104.18 -68.44
CA ASN A 273 -5.73 103.49 -69.72
C ASN A 273 -6.76 102.36 -69.91
N ASP A 274 -7.00 101.55 -68.88
CA ASP A 274 -8.06 100.53 -68.84
C ASP A 274 -9.42 101.13 -69.17
N PHE A 275 -9.75 102.30 -68.60
CA PHE A 275 -11.00 103.00 -68.91
C PHE A 275 -11.10 103.38 -70.39
N LEU A 276 -10.01 103.86 -70.99
CA LEU A 276 -9.96 104.19 -72.41
C LEU A 276 -10.10 102.94 -73.29
N LEU A 277 -9.35 101.87 -72.98
CA LEU A 277 -9.41 100.60 -73.71
C LEU A 277 -10.79 99.96 -73.62
N ALA A 278 -11.41 99.94 -72.43
CA ALA A 278 -12.75 99.42 -72.23
C ALA A 278 -13.81 100.19 -73.03
N LYS A 279 -13.68 101.52 -73.14
CA LYS A 279 -14.54 102.36 -73.98
C LYS A 279 -14.36 102.05 -75.46
N THR A 280 -13.14 101.84 -75.93
CA THR A 280 -12.86 101.43 -77.31
C THR A 280 -13.41 100.04 -77.62
N ALA A 281 -13.25 99.08 -76.71
CA ALA A 281 -13.71 97.70 -76.87
C ALA A 281 -15.25 97.57 -76.85
N ALA A 282 -15.96 98.45 -76.12
CA ALA A 282 -17.42 98.43 -76.01
C ALA A 282 -18.15 99.03 -77.23
N ALA A 283 -17.44 99.61 -78.20
CA ALA A 283 -18.06 100.21 -79.38
C ALA A 283 -18.26 99.21 -80.52
N GLU A 284 -19.36 99.34 -81.25
CA GLU A 284 -19.69 98.49 -82.41
C GLU A 284 -18.67 98.62 -83.56
N ASN A 285 -17.94 99.73 -83.63
CA ASN A 285 -16.89 99.97 -84.62
C ASN A 285 -15.64 100.64 -84.00
N PRO A 286 -14.61 99.87 -83.62
CA PRO A 286 -13.45 100.35 -82.85
C PRO A 286 -12.64 101.48 -83.49
N GLN A 287 -12.74 101.65 -84.81
CA GLN A 287 -11.96 102.64 -85.59
C GLN A 287 -12.60 104.04 -85.62
N GLN A 288 -13.83 104.20 -85.12
CA GLN A 288 -14.57 105.48 -85.11
C GLN A 288 -15.02 105.91 -83.71
N VAL A 289 -14.40 105.37 -82.66
CA VAL A 289 -14.74 105.72 -81.27
C VAL A 289 -14.20 107.09 -80.91
N GLU A 290 -15.10 108.02 -80.60
CA GLU A 290 -14.73 109.34 -80.09
C GLU A 290 -14.39 109.23 -78.60
N LEU A 291 -13.10 109.02 -78.31
CA LEU A 291 -12.61 108.99 -76.94
C LEU A 291 -12.60 110.40 -76.35
N HIS A 292 -13.04 110.54 -75.10
CA HIS A 292 -13.09 111.81 -74.41
C HIS A 292 -12.39 111.69 -73.05
N CYS A 293 -11.62 112.71 -72.67
CA CYS A 293 -10.94 112.77 -71.39
C CYS A 293 -11.98 112.70 -70.25
N PRO A 294 -11.80 111.81 -69.25
CA PRO A 294 -12.79 111.63 -68.19
C PRO A 294 -12.98 112.89 -67.31
N PHE A 295 -11.98 113.77 -67.24
CA PHE A 295 -12.01 114.99 -66.43
C PHE A 295 -12.61 116.18 -67.17
N CYS A 296 -12.02 116.56 -68.31
CA CYS A 296 -12.41 117.79 -69.02
C CYS A 296 -13.37 117.55 -70.20
N LYS A 297 -13.70 116.30 -70.51
CA LYS A 297 -14.54 115.91 -71.66
C LYS A 297 -14.02 116.37 -73.03
N GLN A 298 -12.77 116.78 -73.14
CA GLN A 298 -12.17 117.08 -74.45
C GLN A 298 -11.90 115.78 -75.22
N PRO A 299 -11.99 115.79 -76.57
CA PRO A 299 -11.65 114.65 -77.40
C PRO A 299 -10.18 114.23 -77.18
N VAL A 300 -9.93 112.93 -77.11
CA VAL A 300 -8.60 112.31 -76.95
C VAL A 300 -8.33 111.46 -78.19
N SER A 301 -7.25 111.74 -78.92
CA SER A 301 -6.86 110.89 -80.05
C SER A 301 -6.08 109.67 -79.57
N SER A 302 -6.42 108.48 -80.08
CA SER A 302 -5.65 107.25 -79.88
C SER A 302 -4.26 107.29 -80.52
N THR A 303 -3.98 108.27 -81.40
CA THR A 303 -2.67 108.47 -82.02
C THR A 303 -1.72 109.34 -81.20
N LEU A 304 -2.13 109.84 -80.03
CA LEU A 304 -1.26 110.62 -79.16
C LEU A 304 -0.11 109.75 -78.64
N ASP A 305 1.11 110.27 -78.71
CA ASP A 305 2.32 109.57 -78.28
C ASP A 305 2.22 109.08 -76.83
N ILE A 306 1.58 109.85 -75.93
CA ILE A 306 1.38 109.45 -74.53
C ILE A 306 0.41 108.27 -74.37
N ILE A 307 -0.63 108.17 -75.21
CA ILE A 307 -1.59 107.05 -75.19
C ILE A 307 -0.97 105.80 -75.81
N ASN A 308 -0.17 105.97 -76.88
CA ASN A 308 0.63 104.88 -77.45
C ASN A 308 1.71 104.39 -76.46
N ALA A 309 2.34 105.30 -75.71
CA ALA A 309 3.27 104.95 -74.64
C ALA A 309 2.60 104.09 -73.56
N TYR A 310 1.37 104.43 -73.15
CA TYR A 310 0.59 103.60 -72.21
C TYR A 310 0.25 102.24 -72.77
N THR A 311 -0.20 102.16 -74.03
CA THR A 311 -0.61 100.89 -74.66
C THR A 311 0.57 99.93 -74.82
N LEU A 312 1.76 100.44 -75.13
CA LEU A 312 2.99 99.65 -75.20
C LEU A 312 3.48 99.21 -73.81
N HIS A 313 3.27 100.06 -72.80
CA HIS A 313 3.68 99.79 -71.42
C HIS A 313 2.75 98.81 -70.69
N PHE A 314 1.43 98.93 -70.87
CA PHE A 314 0.40 98.10 -70.25
C PHE A 314 -0.15 97.02 -71.18
N ASN A 315 0.73 96.12 -71.64
CA ASN A 315 0.36 95.01 -72.52
C ASN A 315 -0.17 93.78 -71.74
N GLU A 316 -0.54 92.70 -72.46
CA GLU A 316 -1.04 91.45 -71.86
C GLU A 316 -0.03 90.81 -70.88
N GLU A 317 1.27 90.91 -71.18
CA GLU A 317 2.34 90.40 -70.32
C GLU A 317 2.45 91.18 -69.00
N PHE A 318 2.32 92.51 -69.04
CA PHE A 318 2.26 93.37 -67.86
C PHE A 318 1.03 93.04 -67.00
N ASN A 319 -0.14 92.87 -67.63
CA ASN A 319 -1.37 92.55 -66.91
C ASN A 319 -1.31 91.17 -66.23
N SER A 320 -0.75 90.15 -66.89
CA SER A 320 -0.50 88.83 -66.28
C SER A 320 0.46 88.92 -65.10
N TYR A 321 1.50 89.75 -65.21
CA TYR A 321 2.47 89.99 -64.15
C TYR A 321 1.86 90.68 -62.91
N VAL A 322 1.05 91.73 -63.10
CA VAL A 322 0.31 92.37 -62.00
C VAL A 322 -0.67 91.39 -61.35
N GLN A 323 -1.28 90.49 -62.13
CA GLN A 323 -2.15 89.43 -61.60
C GLN A 323 -1.37 88.42 -60.74
N HIS A 324 -0.13 88.06 -61.10
CA HIS A 324 0.73 87.23 -60.25
C HIS A 324 1.02 87.93 -58.90
N LEU A 325 1.41 89.21 -58.92
CA LEU A 325 1.66 90.00 -57.71
C LEU A 325 0.41 90.08 -56.80
N THR A 326 -0.76 90.24 -57.40
CA THR A 326 -2.05 90.24 -56.70
C THR A 326 -2.31 88.89 -56.04
N THR A 327 -2.01 87.79 -56.74
CA THR A 327 -2.14 86.43 -56.20
C THR A 327 -1.20 86.19 -55.02
N TYR A 328 0.05 86.68 -55.06
CA TYR A 328 0.96 86.58 -53.92
C TYR A 328 0.51 87.40 -52.73
N ARG A 329 0.01 88.62 -52.94
CA ARG A 329 -0.57 89.46 -51.88
C ARG A 329 -1.71 88.72 -51.18
N ASP A 330 -2.65 88.19 -51.96
CA ASP A 330 -3.82 87.49 -51.43
C ASP A 330 -3.40 86.22 -50.68
N ALA A 331 -2.43 85.47 -51.22
CA ALA A 331 -1.85 84.31 -50.53
C ALA A 331 -1.24 84.71 -49.17
N LEU A 332 -0.42 85.77 -49.11
CA LEU A 332 0.20 86.26 -47.88
C LEU A 332 -0.83 86.77 -46.86
N GLN A 333 -1.88 87.45 -47.31
CA GLN A 333 -2.96 87.94 -46.43
C GLN A 333 -3.81 86.81 -45.85
N ASN A 334 -3.98 85.72 -46.61
CA ASN A 334 -4.72 84.55 -46.18
C ASN A 334 -3.92 83.62 -45.24
N ILE A 335 -2.61 83.82 -45.09
CA ILE A 335 -1.80 83.08 -44.12
C ILE A 335 -2.15 83.54 -42.70
N ASN A 336 -2.73 82.61 -41.92
CA ASN A 336 -2.97 82.83 -40.50
C ASN A 336 -1.80 82.27 -39.66
N LEU A 337 -0.75 83.08 -39.54
CA LEU A 337 0.48 82.69 -38.85
C LEU A 337 0.26 82.40 -37.35
N ASP A 338 -0.61 83.16 -36.70
CA ASP A 338 -0.93 82.98 -35.28
C ASP A 338 -1.61 81.64 -35.00
N THR A 339 -2.50 81.20 -35.90
CA THR A 339 -3.13 79.87 -35.78
C THR A 339 -2.10 78.76 -35.92
N PHE A 340 -1.14 78.90 -36.84
CA PHE A 340 -0.04 77.94 -36.99
C PHE A 340 0.83 77.87 -35.73
N ILE A 341 1.28 79.02 -35.23
CA ILE A 341 2.12 79.13 -34.03
C ILE A 341 1.39 78.57 -32.79
N LEU A 342 0.11 78.91 -32.62
CA LEU A 342 -0.72 78.38 -31.54
C LEU A 342 -0.84 76.86 -31.61
N ASN A 343 -1.12 76.30 -32.78
CA ASN A 343 -1.23 74.85 -32.97
C ASN A 343 0.09 74.12 -32.70
N LEU A 344 1.21 74.74 -33.08
CA LEU A 344 2.55 74.24 -32.83
C LEU A 344 2.86 74.21 -31.33
N ASN A 345 2.59 75.30 -30.60
CA ASN A 345 2.78 75.38 -29.15
C ASN A 345 1.86 74.41 -28.38
N ASN A 346 0.60 74.29 -28.79
CA ASN A 346 -0.34 73.32 -28.21
C ASN A 346 0.12 71.87 -28.41
N SER A 347 0.60 71.54 -29.61
CA SER A 347 1.14 70.21 -29.92
C SER A 347 2.39 69.90 -29.09
N HIS A 348 3.23 70.90 -28.85
CA HIS A 348 4.38 70.77 -27.97
C HIS A 348 3.97 70.51 -26.51
N GLN A 349 3.04 71.30 -25.96
CA GLN A 349 2.56 71.11 -24.59
C GLN A 349 1.91 69.73 -24.38
N ALA A 350 1.06 69.31 -25.32
CA ALA A 350 0.48 67.96 -25.28
C ALA A 350 1.56 66.86 -25.30
N ASN A 351 2.66 67.07 -26.04
CA ASN A 351 3.77 66.12 -26.05
C ASN A 351 4.57 66.15 -24.72
N ILE A 352 4.75 67.30 -24.07
CA ILE A 352 5.37 67.38 -22.73
C ILE A 352 4.58 66.51 -21.74
N GLU A 353 3.26 66.69 -21.66
CA GLU A 353 2.40 65.93 -20.75
C GLU A 353 2.50 64.42 -21.00
N ARG A 354 2.50 64.02 -22.27
CA ARG A 354 2.66 62.61 -22.67
C ARG A 354 4.04 62.07 -22.30
N THR A 355 5.12 62.84 -22.52
CA THR A 355 6.47 62.40 -22.13
C THR A 355 6.61 62.24 -20.62
N ALA A 356 6.05 63.15 -19.82
CA ALA A 356 6.06 63.05 -18.37
C ALA A 356 5.37 61.76 -17.89
N THR A 357 4.22 61.43 -18.49
CA THR A 357 3.48 60.19 -18.21
C THR A 357 4.30 58.94 -18.53
N TRP A 358 5.02 58.92 -19.65
CA TRP A 358 5.80 57.76 -20.08
C TRP A 358 7.18 57.64 -19.41
N SER A 359 7.73 58.73 -18.87
CA SER A 359 9.10 58.78 -18.34
C SER A 359 9.39 57.77 -17.22
N ALA A 360 8.38 57.42 -16.41
CA ALA A 360 8.51 56.43 -15.34
C ALA A 360 8.59 54.98 -15.84
N HIS A 361 8.22 54.71 -17.10
CA HIS A 361 8.12 53.37 -17.67
C HIS A 361 9.22 53.06 -18.68
N LEU A 362 9.88 54.09 -19.22
CA LEU A 362 10.88 53.94 -20.26
C LEU A 362 12.30 54.01 -19.68
N PRO A 363 13.27 53.32 -20.31
CA PRO A 363 14.66 53.40 -19.89
C PRO A 363 15.21 54.83 -20.05
N ALA A 364 16.19 55.20 -19.23
CA ALA A 364 16.84 56.52 -19.29
C ALA A 364 17.48 56.86 -20.65
N THR A 365 17.66 55.86 -21.52
CA THR A 365 18.13 56.02 -22.90
C THR A 365 17.08 56.62 -23.85
N ALA A 366 15.79 56.59 -23.48
CA ALA A 366 14.71 57.19 -24.26
C ALA A 366 14.64 58.71 -23.97
N GLN A 367 15.16 59.52 -24.87
CA GLN A 367 15.21 60.97 -24.69
C GLN A 367 13.95 61.68 -25.22
N ALA A 368 13.38 62.58 -24.42
CA ALA A 368 12.22 63.38 -24.80
C ALA A 368 12.57 64.37 -25.93
N PRO A 369 11.63 64.68 -26.85
CA PRO A 369 11.86 65.66 -27.90
C PRO A 369 12.15 67.06 -27.34
N VAL A 370 13.22 67.69 -27.83
CA VAL A 370 13.58 69.08 -27.46
C VAL A 370 12.88 70.05 -28.40
N PHE A 371 12.14 71.00 -27.83
CA PHE A 371 11.41 71.99 -28.62
C PHE A 371 12.28 73.20 -28.93
N ASN A 372 12.65 73.31 -30.21
CA ASN A 372 13.43 74.42 -30.76
C ASN A 372 13.04 74.63 -32.22
N ILE A 373 11.76 74.96 -32.47
CA ILE A 373 11.22 75.05 -33.83
C ILE A 373 11.29 76.48 -34.37
N ILE A 374 10.75 77.43 -33.61
CA ILE A 374 10.80 78.87 -33.92
C ILE A 374 11.61 79.53 -32.81
N ALA A 375 12.72 80.17 -33.17
CA ALA A 375 13.60 80.83 -32.19
C ALA A 375 12.96 82.10 -31.61
N ASP A 376 12.32 82.91 -32.47
CA ASP A 376 11.59 84.10 -32.09
C ASP A 376 10.34 84.25 -32.97
N GLU A 377 9.17 84.05 -32.37
CA GLU A 377 7.89 84.14 -33.06
C GLU A 377 7.53 85.58 -33.50
N HIS A 378 8.07 86.61 -32.84
CA HIS A 378 7.85 87.99 -33.24
C HIS A 378 8.63 88.33 -34.51
N VAL A 379 9.85 87.81 -34.64
CA VAL A 379 10.66 87.96 -35.85
C VAL A 379 9.96 87.32 -37.05
N PHE A 380 9.44 86.10 -36.90
CA PHE A 380 8.75 85.41 -37.99
C PHE A 380 7.48 86.14 -38.45
N ARG A 381 6.72 86.73 -37.52
CA ARG A 381 5.58 87.61 -37.84
C ARG A 381 6.01 88.87 -38.59
N ALA A 382 7.08 89.52 -38.12
CA ALA A 382 7.60 90.74 -38.73
C ALA A 382 8.11 90.49 -40.16
N GLU A 383 8.73 89.33 -40.42
CA GLU A 383 9.20 88.94 -41.76
C GLU A 383 8.04 88.79 -42.77
N MET A 384 6.93 88.16 -42.37
CA MET A 384 5.73 88.03 -43.23
C MET A 384 5.12 89.40 -43.52
N GLN A 385 5.00 90.26 -42.49
CA GLN A 385 4.46 91.61 -42.65
C GLN A 385 5.35 92.48 -43.55
N ALA A 386 6.68 92.37 -43.40
CA ALA A 386 7.64 93.06 -44.25
C ALA A 386 7.55 92.59 -45.71
N LEU A 387 7.36 91.28 -45.95
CA LEU A 387 7.15 90.77 -47.30
C LEU A 387 5.83 91.28 -47.90
N LEU A 388 4.73 91.24 -47.14
CA LEU A 388 3.44 91.77 -47.59
C LEU A 388 3.52 93.26 -47.93
N ALA A 389 4.25 94.05 -47.12
CA ALA A 389 4.48 95.47 -47.38
C ALA A 389 5.25 95.69 -48.69
N ILE A 390 6.28 94.88 -48.97
CA ILE A 390 7.04 94.94 -50.22
C ILE A 390 6.18 94.55 -51.43
N VAL A 391 5.37 93.49 -51.32
CA VAL A 391 4.45 93.08 -52.40
C VAL A 391 3.41 94.17 -52.68
N ASN A 392 2.85 94.80 -51.64
CA ASN A 392 1.92 95.92 -51.81
C ASN A 392 2.61 97.12 -52.46
N SER A 393 3.80 97.51 -52.00
CA SER A 393 4.57 98.60 -52.61
C SER A 393 4.90 98.31 -54.08
N LYS A 394 5.20 97.06 -54.41
CA LYS A 394 5.43 96.62 -55.78
C LYS A 394 4.18 96.69 -56.66
N LEU A 395 3.01 96.37 -56.12
CA LEU A 395 1.72 96.52 -56.83
C LEU A 395 1.38 97.97 -57.17
N GLN A 396 1.81 98.92 -56.34
CA GLN A 396 1.61 100.35 -56.57
C GLN A 396 2.47 100.89 -57.74
N ASN A 397 3.68 100.32 -57.92
CA ASN A 397 4.61 100.68 -58.99
C ASN A 397 5.26 99.42 -59.61
N PRO A 398 4.52 98.62 -60.41
CA PRO A 398 5.00 97.33 -60.91
C PRO A 398 6.27 97.42 -61.75
N SER A 399 6.51 98.56 -62.39
CA SER A 399 7.69 98.78 -63.24
C SER A 399 8.97 99.09 -62.49
N VAL A 400 8.91 99.33 -61.17
CA VAL A 400 10.07 99.63 -60.34
C VAL A 400 10.48 98.39 -59.57
N GLY A 401 11.70 97.89 -59.81
CA GLY A 401 12.25 96.76 -59.04
C GLY A 401 12.32 97.08 -57.54
N VAL A 402 11.90 96.14 -56.69
CA VAL A 402 12.00 96.29 -55.22
C VAL A 402 12.99 95.29 -54.65
N ALA A 403 13.54 95.59 -53.48
CA ALA A 403 14.48 94.70 -52.81
C ALA A 403 13.81 93.35 -52.47
N THR A 404 14.47 92.25 -52.83
CA THR A 404 13.96 90.89 -52.64
C THR A 404 14.33 90.28 -51.29
N ILE A 405 15.04 91.03 -50.43
CA ILE A 405 15.58 90.56 -49.15
C ILE A 405 14.50 89.97 -48.24
N SER A 406 13.34 90.62 -48.11
CA SER A 406 12.26 90.11 -47.24
C SER A 406 11.67 88.80 -47.76
N ALA A 407 11.63 88.59 -49.09
CA ALA A 407 11.17 87.34 -49.68
C ALA A 407 12.17 86.21 -49.41
N THR A 408 13.47 86.47 -49.59
CA THR A 408 14.53 85.50 -49.28
C THR A 408 14.65 85.19 -47.79
N THR A 409 14.47 86.19 -46.93
CA THR A 409 14.50 86.01 -45.46
C THR A 409 13.32 85.17 -45.01
N PHE A 410 12.09 85.51 -45.41
CA PHE A 410 10.91 84.75 -45.02
C PHE A 410 10.95 83.31 -45.58
N GLN A 411 11.39 83.11 -46.83
CA GLN A 411 11.60 81.77 -47.40
C GLN A 411 12.62 80.96 -46.59
N SER A 412 13.74 81.57 -46.19
CA SER A 412 14.77 80.93 -45.39
C SER A 412 14.27 80.56 -44.00
N SER A 413 13.47 81.42 -43.37
CA SER A 413 12.81 81.15 -42.09
C SER A 413 11.83 79.99 -42.19
N ILE A 414 11.00 79.92 -43.24
CA ILE A 414 10.10 78.77 -43.51
C ILE A 414 10.91 77.47 -43.65
N ALA A 415 11.99 77.50 -44.44
CA ALA A 415 12.84 76.33 -44.63
C ALA A 415 13.49 75.86 -43.31
N SER A 416 14.00 76.81 -42.52
CA SER A 416 14.58 76.54 -41.20
C SER A 416 13.56 75.95 -40.22
N ILE A 417 12.37 76.56 -40.13
CA ILE A 417 11.27 76.08 -39.29
C ILE A 417 10.87 74.65 -39.67
N ASN A 418 10.70 74.37 -40.96
CA ASN A 418 10.33 73.04 -41.44
C ASN A 418 11.42 71.98 -41.20
N GLN A 419 12.70 72.38 -41.28
CA GLN A 419 13.81 71.51 -40.91
C GLN A 419 13.82 71.20 -39.41
N ASN A 420 13.53 72.20 -38.56
CA ASN A 420 13.41 72.01 -37.12
C ASN A 420 12.20 71.11 -36.77
N ILE A 421 11.05 71.29 -37.44
CA ILE A 421 9.88 70.40 -37.33
C ILE A 421 10.26 68.96 -37.67
N THR A 422 11.00 68.76 -38.76
CA THR A 422 11.46 67.43 -39.18
C THR A 422 12.35 66.79 -38.11
N THR A 423 13.27 67.56 -37.52
CA THR A 423 14.16 67.10 -36.44
C THR A 423 13.36 66.74 -35.17
N TYR A 424 12.41 67.59 -34.79
CA TYR A 424 11.51 67.34 -33.66
C TYR A 424 10.67 66.07 -33.88
N ASN A 425 10.05 65.92 -35.05
CA ASN A 425 9.25 64.74 -35.41
C ASN A 425 10.09 63.45 -35.48
N GLY A 426 11.37 63.54 -35.87
CA GLY A 426 12.32 62.42 -35.77
C GLY A 426 12.50 61.95 -34.32
N SER A 427 12.63 62.90 -33.39
CA SER A 427 12.73 62.61 -31.94
C SER A 427 11.42 62.05 -31.39
N VAL A 428 10.26 62.59 -31.81
CA VAL A 428 8.93 62.04 -31.48
C VAL A 428 8.81 60.59 -31.94
N THR A 429 9.25 60.29 -33.16
CA THR A 429 9.22 58.93 -33.73
C THR A 429 10.09 57.97 -32.93
N ALA A 430 11.31 58.37 -32.57
CA ALA A 430 12.21 57.56 -31.74
C ALA A 430 11.60 57.26 -30.36
N TYR A 431 11.01 58.27 -29.71
CA TYR A 431 10.35 58.10 -28.41
C TYR A 431 9.11 57.18 -28.50
N ASN A 432 8.28 57.35 -29.53
CA ASN A 432 7.15 56.46 -29.80
C ASN A 432 7.60 55.02 -30.11
N GLY A 433 8.78 54.84 -30.72
CA GLY A 433 9.43 53.54 -30.88
C GLY A 433 9.75 52.88 -29.54
N ALA A 434 10.32 53.62 -28.58
CA ALA A 434 10.56 53.12 -27.22
C ALA A 434 9.26 52.76 -26.49
N ILE A 435 8.20 53.55 -26.62
CA ILE A 435 6.85 53.22 -26.10
C ILE A 435 6.35 51.89 -26.67
N THR A 436 6.51 51.70 -27.97
CA THR A 436 6.02 50.50 -28.67
C THR A 436 6.80 49.26 -28.24
N ALA A 437 8.13 49.38 -28.11
CA ALA A 437 9.00 48.32 -27.60
C ALA A 437 8.62 47.94 -26.16
N PHE A 438 8.42 48.91 -25.28
CA PHE A 438 7.99 48.65 -23.90
C PHE A 438 6.64 47.91 -23.86
N ARG A 439 5.64 48.36 -24.64
CA ARG A 439 4.33 47.69 -24.72
C ARG A 439 4.42 46.22 -25.14
N ALA A 440 5.36 45.87 -26.01
CA ALA A 440 5.59 44.50 -26.44
C ALA A 440 6.17 43.60 -25.33
N THR A 441 6.80 44.17 -24.30
CA THR A 441 7.33 43.43 -23.15
C THR A 441 6.29 43.10 -22.07
N ILE A 442 5.11 43.74 -22.11
CA ILE A 442 4.07 43.54 -21.11
C ILE A 442 3.47 42.14 -21.27
N GLN A 443 3.73 41.28 -20.29
CA GLN A 443 3.19 39.92 -20.22
C GLN A 443 1.72 39.93 -19.80
N THR A 444 1.04 38.79 -19.95
CA THR A 444 -0.27 38.58 -19.29
C THR A 444 -0.09 38.47 -17.78
N VAL A 445 -1.10 38.89 -17.01
CA VAL A 445 -1.08 38.78 -15.53
C VAL A 445 -0.77 37.36 -15.09
N ALA A 446 -1.42 36.35 -15.68
CA ALA A 446 -1.20 34.94 -15.33
C ALA A 446 0.25 34.48 -15.58
N THR A 447 0.90 34.95 -16.64
CA THR A 447 2.31 34.60 -16.93
C THR A 447 3.26 35.28 -15.95
N ALA A 448 3.05 36.57 -15.67
CA ALA A 448 3.86 37.33 -14.74
C ALA A 448 3.74 36.77 -13.30
N GLU A 449 2.52 36.43 -12.85
CA GLU A 449 2.28 35.80 -11.55
C GLU A 449 2.97 34.43 -11.44
N SER A 450 2.85 33.58 -12.47
CA SER A 450 3.49 32.25 -12.49
C SER A 450 5.02 32.34 -12.41
N ASN A 451 5.62 33.28 -13.16
CA ASN A 451 7.07 33.53 -13.13
C ASN A 451 7.52 34.01 -11.75
N LEU A 452 6.81 34.99 -11.15
CA LEU A 452 7.12 35.51 -9.83
C LEU A 452 6.98 34.44 -8.74
N GLN A 453 5.91 33.63 -8.80
CA GLN A 453 5.72 32.49 -7.92
C GLN A 453 6.88 31.48 -8.04
N SER A 454 7.37 31.22 -9.26
CA SER A 454 8.53 30.34 -9.47
C SER A 454 9.80 30.87 -8.80
N LEU A 455 10.11 32.15 -8.98
CA LEU A 455 11.25 32.80 -8.33
C LEU A 455 11.15 32.75 -6.81
N ARG A 456 9.95 33.00 -6.25
CA ARG A 456 9.69 32.91 -4.81
C ARG A 456 9.83 31.48 -4.28
N ARG A 457 9.44 30.45 -5.05
CA ARG A 457 9.73 29.06 -4.68
C ARG A 457 11.24 28.81 -4.60
N ILE A 458 12.03 29.26 -5.58
CA ILE A 458 13.49 29.12 -5.54
C ILE A 458 14.07 29.83 -4.31
N GLN A 459 13.58 31.04 -3.98
CA GLN A 459 13.96 31.73 -2.74
C GLN A 459 13.64 30.91 -1.49
N SER A 460 12.41 30.39 -1.37
CA SER A 460 12.01 29.54 -0.23
C SER A 460 12.84 28.26 -0.15
N ARG A 461 13.26 27.69 -1.28
CA ARG A 461 14.10 26.48 -1.33
C ARG A 461 15.46 26.68 -0.66
N CYS A 462 16.00 27.90 -0.71
CA CYS A 462 17.29 28.25 -0.11
C CYS A 462 17.20 28.41 1.43
N LEU A 463 15.99 28.42 2.01
CA LEU A 463 15.81 28.48 3.46
C LEU A 463 16.25 27.16 4.12
N PRO A 464 17.10 27.19 5.16
CA PRO A 464 17.57 25.96 5.83
C PRO A 464 16.46 25.06 6.37
N ALA A 465 15.36 25.65 6.85
CA ALA A 465 14.20 24.91 7.34
C ALA A 465 13.53 24.09 6.22
N ILE A 466 13.34 24.69 5.05
CA ILE A 466 12.74 24.04 3.88
C ILE A 466 13.68 22.98 3.29
N ASP A 467 14.99 23.26 3.26
CA ASP A 467 15.99 22.28 2.82
C ASP A 467 16.03 21.04 3.72
N ASN A 468 15.89 21.23 5.04
CA ASN A 468 15.77 20.14 5.99
C ASN A 468 14.53 19.28 5.69
N LEU A 469 13.35 19.89 5.54
CA LEU A 469 12.12 19.17 5.19
C LEU A 469 12.25 18.42 3.85
N CYS A 470 12.84 19.04 2.83
CA CYS A 470 13.08 18.40 1.54
C CYS A 470 14.02 17.19 1.67
N SER A 471 15.07 17.31 2.49
CA SER A 471 16.02 16.23 2.75
C SER A 471 15.37 15.09 3.54
N GLN A 472 14.53 15.40 4.54
CA GLN A 472 13.73 14.42 5.26
C GLN A 472 12.80 13.66 4.32
N LEU A 473 12.08 14.36 3.43
CA LEU A 473 11.19 13.72 2.45
C LEU A 473 11.95 12.79 1.51
N ARG A 474 13.13 13.18 1.03
CA ARG A 474 13.98 12.30 0.19
C ARG A 474 14.45 11.07 0.96
N SER A 475 14.92 11.24 2.20
CA SER A 475 15.34 10.15 3.07
C SER A 475 14.19 9.18 3.34
N GLU A 476 12.99 9.70 3.60
CA GLU A 476 11.82 8.88 3.88
C GLU A 476 11.31 8.13 2.65
N LYS A 477 11.35 8.77 1.46
CA LYS A 477 11.08 8.06 0.20
C LYS A 477 12.05 6.90 -0.02
N GLN A 478 13.33 7.09 0.27
CA GLN A 478 14.33 6.01 0.20
C GLN A 478 14.05 4.91 1.22
N ASN A 479 13.70 5.27 2.46
CA ASN A 479 13.29 4.32 3.49
C ASN A 479 12.11 3.46 3.02
N HIS A 480 11.08 4.08 2.43
CA HIS A 480 9.93 3.36 1.89
C HIS A 480 10.30 2.36 0.78
N THR A 481 11.20 2.75 -0.12
CA THR A 481 11.72 1.84 -1.17
C THR A 481 12.47 0.66 -0.56
N ASN A 482 13.30 0.91 0.47
CA ASN A 482 14.02 -0.14 1.19
C ASN A 482 13.05 -1.10 1.90
N LEU A 483 12.06 -0.58 2.62
CA LEU A 483 11.03 -1.36 3.29
C LEU A 483 10.23 -2.22 2.30
N SER A 484 9.86 -1.65 1.15
CA SER A 484 9.15 -2.39 0.09
C SER A 484 9.98 -3.51 -0.53
N SER A 485 11.27 -3.29 -0.71
CA SER A 485 12.20 -4.31 -1.22
C SER A 485 12.40 -5.44 -0.19
N ALA A 486 12.54 -5.08 1.09
CA ALA A 486 12.63 -6.03 2.19
C ALA A 486 11.35 -6.87 2.31
N TYR A 487 10.17 -6.26 2.25
CA TYR A 487 8.87 -6.96 2.27
C TYR A 487 8.79 -8.06 1.20
N THR A 488 9.11 -7.72 -0.06
CA THR A 488 9.09 -8.67 -1.18
C THR A 488 10.05 -9.84 -0.93
N THR A 489 11.25 -9.54 -0.44
CA THR A 489 12.28 -10.56 -0.12
C THR A 489 11.82 -11.48 1.01
N MET A 490 11.22 -10.94 2.06
CA MET A 490 10.75 -11.69 3.22
C MET A 490 9.57 -12.59 2.85
N MET A 491 8.61 -12.09 2.05
CA MET A 491 7.49 -12.88 1.53
C MET A 491 7.98 -14.03 0.64
N GLN A 492 8.95 -13.79 -0.23
CA GLN A 492 9.54 -14.85 -1.07
C GLN A 492 10.28 -15.88 -0.22
N THR A 493 11.05 -15.43 0.78
CA THR A 493 11.78 -16.30 1.71
C THR A 493 10.81 -17.18 2.50
N ALA A 494 9.74 -16.60 3.05
CA ALA A 494 8.71 -17.33 3.79
C ALA A 494 8.03 -18.40 2.93
N ARG A 495 7.74 -18.07 1.67
CA ARG A 495 7.16 -19.03 0.72
C ARG A 495 8.11 -20.18 0.40
N LEU A 496 9.38 -19.90 0.15
CA LEU A 496 10.37 -20.91 -0.21
C LEU A 496 10.68 -21.84 0.97
N SER A 497 10.88 -21.29 2.16
CA SER A 497 11.14 -22.07 3.37
C SER A 497 9.96 -22.96 3.75
N SER A 498 8.73 -22.43 3.69
CA SER A 498 7.52 -23.21 3.99
C SER A 498 7.32 -24.36 3.00
N ASN A 499 7.53 -24.13 1.70
CA ASN A 499 7.45 -25.21 0.71
C ASN A 499 8.57 -26.25 0.89
N ALA A 500 9.80 -25.82 1.21
CA ALA A 500 10.90 -26.74 1.48
C ALA A 500 10.62 -27.62 2.71
N PHE A 501 10.08 -27.03 3.79
CA PHE A 501 9.67 -27.76 4.98
C PHE A 501 8.55 -28.75 4.66
N LEU A 502 7.50 -28.31 3.97
CA LEU A 502 6.37 -29.16 3.60
C LEU A 502 6.81 -30.35 2.73
N ASN A 503 7.74 -30.14 1.79
CA ASN A 503 8.31 -31.22 0.97
C ASN A 503 9.14 -32.22 1.82
N ASN A 504 9.90 -31.75 2.80
CA ASN A 504 10.62 -32.62 3.73
C ASN A 504 9.61 -33.44 4.56
N TYR A 505 8.58 -32.79 5.08
CA TYR A 505 7.51 -33.44 5.83
C TYR A 505 6.76 -34.49 5.00
N GLN A 506 6.38 -34.18 3.75
CA GLN A 506 5.80 -35.14 2.81
C GLN A 506 6.72 -36.35 2.61
N THR A 507 8.03 -36.11 2.44
CA THR A 507 9.02 -37.19 2.27
C THR A 507 9.09 -38.09 3.49
N ARG A 508 9.06 -37.53 4.70
CA ARG A 508 9.05 -38.29 5.96
C ARG A 508 7.74 -39.04 6.19
N ILE A 509 6.58 -38.45 5.87
CA ILE A 509 5.29 -39.15 5.93
C ILE A 509 5.32 -40.37 5.02
N ASN A 510 5.74 -40.20 3.76
CA ASN A 510 5.80 -41.29 2.78
C ASN A 510 6.83 -42.36 3.18
N TYR A 511 7.93 -42.00 3.83
CA TYR A 511 8.85 -42.98 4.42
C TYR A 511 8.12 -43.91 5.43
N TYR A 512 7.32 -43.36 6.34
CA TYR A 512 6.58 -44.19 7.29
C TYR A 512 5.50 -45.03 6.60
N LEU A 513 4.70 -44.43 5.71
CA LEU A 513 3.60 -45.13 5.03
C LEU A 513 4.08 -46.28 4.14
N ASP A 514 5.15 -46.06 3.36
CA ASP A 514 5.64 -47.01 2.37
C ASP A 514 6.73 -47.93 2.92
N THR A 515 7.76 -47.36 3.56
CA THR A 515 8.95 -48.14 3.98
C THR A 515 8.74 -48.86 5.31
N GLU A 516 8.02 -48.28 6.27
CA GLU A 516 7.82 -48.91 7.60
C GLU A 516 6.51 -49.71 7.66
N PHE A 517 5.39 -49.11 7.23
CA PHE A 517 4.08 -49.75 7.30
C PHE A 517 3.70 -50.54 6.03
N HIS A 518 4.42 -50.40 4.92
CA HIS A 518 4.17 -51.11 3.66
C HIS A 518 2.74 -50.97 3.15
N THR A 519 2.21 -49.74 3.21
CA THR A 519 0.85 -49.42 2.78
C THR A 519 0.80 -48.89 1.35
N PRO A 520 -0.33 -49.03 0.65
CA PRO A 520 -0.53 -48.42 -0.67
C PRO A 520 -0.76 -46.89 -0.60
N PHE A 521 -0.75 -46.30 0.59
CA PHE A 521 -1.05 -44.88 0.83
C PHE A 521 0.16 -44.00 0.60
N ARG A 522 -0.03 -42.88 -0.12
CA ARG A 522 1.01 -41.84 -0.27
C ARG A 522 0.42 -40.44 -0.30
N ILE A 523 1.18 -39.49 0.22
CA ILE A 523 0.93 -38.06 0.08
C ILE A 523 1.67 -37.54 -1.16
N ALA A 524 0.95 -36.81 -2.02
CA ALA A 524 1.46 -36.20 -3.25
C ALA A 524 0.99 -34.74 -3.36
N ASN A 525 1.57 -34.01 -4.32
CA ASN A 525 1.20 -32.63 -4.64
C ASN A 525 1.17 -31.69 -3.43
N SER A 526 2.14 -31.80 -2.51
CA SER A 526 2.18 -30.91 -1.37
C SER A 526 2.69 -29.51 -1.74
N ASN A 527 1.90 -28.47 -1.47
CA ASN A 527 2.29 -27.09 -1.72
C ASN A 527 1.61 -26.12 -0.75
N VAL A 528 2.27 -24.99 -0.49
CA VAL A 528 1.65 -23.87 0.21
C VAL A 528 0.83 -23.05 -0.78
N VAL A 529 -0.46 -22.92 -0.51
CA VAL A 529 -1.40 -22.10 -1.28
C VAL A 529 -1.65 -20.79 -0.55
N GLN A 530 -1.49 -19.68 -1.27
CA GLN A 530 -1.76 -18.34 -0.76
C GLN A 530 -3.26 -18.02 -0.86
N PRO A 531 -3.78 -17.17 0.05
CA PRO A 531 -5.17 -16.74 0.02
C PRO A 531 -5.53 -16.11 -1.33
N GLN A 532 -6.61 -16.61 -1.95
CA GLN A 532 -7.26 -16.03 -3.12
C GLN A 532 -8.77 -15.91 -2.84
N GLY A 533 -9.39 -14.81 -3.26
CA GLY A 533 -10.82 -14.56 -3.08
C GLY A 533 -11.22 -14.32 -1.61
N GLN A 534 -12.26 -15.03 -1.13
CA GLN A 534 -12.75 -14.91 0.26
C GLN A 534 -11.87 -15.63 1.31
N ASN A 535 -10.82 -16.33 0.88
CA ASN A 535 -9.90 -16.98 1.82
C ASN A 535 -8.93 -15.95 2.40
N THR A 536 -8.81 -15.91 3.73
CA THR A 536 -7.96 -14.95 4.45
C THR A 536 -6.65 -15.54 4.97
N VAL A 537 -6.45 -16.87 4.85
CA VAL A 537 -5.33 -17.60 5.47
C VAL A 537 -4.64 -18.51 4.46
N ASN A 538 -3.30 -18.59 4.55
CA ASN A 538 -2.47 -19.54 3.82
C ASN A 538 -2.77 -20.99 4.25
N ARG A 539 -2.60 -21.96 3.36
CA ARG A 539 -2.88 -23.39 3.63
C ARG A 539 -1.80 -24.29 3.06
N ALA A 540 -1.57 -25.42 3.71
CA ALA A 540 -0.78 -26.52 3.17
C ALA A 540 -1.74 -27.47 2.47
N GLU A 541 -1.70 -27.49 1.14
CA GLU A 541 -2.44 -28.47 0.35
C GLU A 541 -1.60 -29.72 0.14
N TYR A 542 -2.29 -30.85 0.07
CA TYR A 542 -1.74 -32.13 -0.32
C TYR A 542 -2.85 -33.01 -0.88
N THR A 543 -2.47 -34.02 -1.66
CA THR A 543 -3.36 -35.05 -2.20
C THR A 543 -3.00 -36.38 -1.56
N LEU A 544 -3.97 -37.06 -0.96
CA LEU A 544 -3.81 -38.45 -0.55
C LEU A 544 -4.07 -39.35 -1.76
N THR A 545 -3.22 -40.35 -1.96
CA THR A 545 -3.29 -41.30 -3.07
C THR A 545 -3.28 -42.74 -2.55
N ILE A 546 -4.00 -43.62 -3.25
CA ILE A 546 -4.04 -45.07 -3.03
C ILE A 546 -3.69 -45.73 -4.36
N ASP A 547 -2.65 -46.57 -4.39
CA ASP A 547 -2.17 -47.24 -5.61
C ASP A 547 -1.89 -46.24 -6.76
N GLY A 548 -1.45 -45.03 -6.40
CA GLY A 548 -1.17 -43.94 -7.35
C GLY A 548 -2.40 -43.15 -7.82
N PHE A 549 -3.61 -43.52 -7.42
CA PHE A 549 -4.84 -42.78 -7.73
C PHE A 549 -5.21 -41.82 -6.60
N ALA A 550 -5.52 -40.56 -6.95
CA ALA A 550 -5.99 -39.57 -5.99
C ALA A 550 -7.33 -40.00 -5.36
N ILE A 551 -7.45 -39.82 -4.05
CA ILE A 551 -8.70 -39.96 -3.32
C ILE A 551 -9.24 -38.59 -2.93
N SER A 552 -10.55 -38.43 -3.03
CA SER A 552 -11.20 -37.15 -2.74
C SER A 552 -11.31 -36.94 -1.23
N THR A 553 -11.01 -35.72 -0.78
CA THR A 553 -11.30 -35.29 0.61
C THR A 553 -12.73 -34.76 0.76
N GLU A 554 -13.45 -34.54 -0.35
CA GLU A 554 -14.83 -34.04 -0.38
C GLU A 554 -15.86 -35.17 -0.30
N GLN A 555 -16.97 -34.93 0.42
CA GLN A 555 -18.08 -35.86 0.52
C GLN A 555 -18.80 -36.07 -0.82
N ASN A 556 -19.42 -37.24 -0.99
CA ASN A 556 -20.25 -37.61 -2.14
C ASN A 556 -19.52 -37.60 -3.51
N GLN A 557 -18.19 -37.56 -3.49
CA GLN A 557 -17.35 -37.77 -4.67
C GLN A 557 -16.94 -39.25 -4.77
N PRO A 558 -16.78 -39.80 -5.98
CA PRO A 558 -16.20 -41.12 -6.15
C PRO A 558 -14.82 -41.21 -5.47
N ARG A 559 -14.53 -42.34 -4.81
CA ARG A 559 -13.27 -42.57 -4.08
C ARG A 559 -13.02 -41.54 -2.98
N SER A 560 -14.05 -41.18 -2.22
CA SER A 560 -13.89 -40.32 -1.05
C SER A 560 -13.05 -41.03 0.03
N ALA A 561 -12.24 -40.28 0.76
CA ALA A 561 -11.42 -40.82 1.85
C ALA A 561 -12.28 -41.46 2.96
N LYS A 562 -13.50 -40.97 3.14
CA LYS A 562 -14.50 -41.52 4.07
C LYS A 562 -14.94 -42.93 3.70
N ASP A 563 -15.18 -43.17 2.40
CA ASP A 563 -15.76 -44.42 1.91
C ASP A 563 -14.70 -45.49 1.61
N VAL A 564 -13.46 -45.08 1.32
CA VAL A 564 -12.38 -45.99 0.90
C VAL A 564 -11.44 -46.38 2.05
N LEU A 565 -11.25 -45.54 3.07
CA LEU A 565 -10.31 -45.83 4.16
C LEU A 565 -10.97 -46.54 5.34
N SER A 566 -10.38 -47.66 5.78
CA SER A 566 -10.76 -48.30 7.04
C SER A 566 -10.27 -47.51 8.26
N GLU A 567 -10.81 -47.79 9.43
CA GLU A 567 -10.32 -47.20 10.69
C GLU A 567 -8.83 -47.51 10.94
N GLY A 568 -8.39 -48.72 10.61
CA GLY A 568 -6.97 -49.09 10.71
C GLY A 568 -6.08 -48.29 9.77
N ASP A 569 -6.55 -47.95 8.57
CA ASP A 569 -5.80 -47.12 7.61
C ASP A 569 -5.68 -45.68 8.08
N LYS A 570 -6.79 -45.11 8.56
CA LYS A 570 -6.83 -43.76 9.13
C LYS A 570 -5.89 -43.60 10.31
N THR A 571 -5.90 -44.56 11.24
CA THR A 571 -4.97 -44.55 12.39
C THR A 571 -3.51 -44.72 11.93
N THR A 572 -3.25 -45.53 10.89
CA THR A 572 -1.89 -45.66 10.31
C THR A 572 -1.41 -44.34 9.71
N ILE A 573 -2.26 -43.67 8.93
CA ILE A 573 -1.95 -42.37 8.32
C ILE A 573 -1.69 -41.33 9.41
N ALA A 574 -2.54 -41.26 10.42
CA ALA A 574 -2.35 -40.34 11.52
C ALA A 574 -1.05 -40.59 12.30
N LEU A 575 -0.73 -41.87 12.54
CA LEU A 575 0.52 -42.24 13.19
C LEU A 575 1.74 -41.86 12.33
N ALA A 576 1.67 -42.03 11.01
CA ALA A 576 2.73 -41.62 10.10
C ALA A 576 2.94 -40.10 10.11
N PHE A 577 1.87 -39.29 10.13
CA PHE A 577 1.95 -37.84 10.30
C PHE A 577 2.63 -37.45 11.61
N PHE A 578 2.18 -38.04 12.73
CA PHE A 578 2.77 -37.76 14.04
C PHE A 578 4.27 -38.11 14.11
N LEU A 579 4.66 -39.28 13.60
CA LEU A 579 6.06 -39.70 13.59
C LEU A 579 6.93 -38.86 12.67
N ALA A 580 6.41 -38.47 11.51
CA ALA A 580 7.08 -37.55 10.60
C ALA A 580 7.25 -36.16 11.25
N LYS A 581 6.27 -35.70 12.04
CA LYS A 581 6.33 -34.40 12.72
C LYS A 581 7.52 -34.39 13.67
N LEU A 582 7.62 -35.44 14.49
CA LEU A 582 8.71 -35.62 15.43
C LEU A 582 10.09 -35.72 14.74
N ASP A 583 10.17 -36.29 13.52
CA ASP A 583 11.42 -36.36 12.75
C ASP A 583 11.86 -34.99 12.22
N VAL A 584 10.94 -34.25 11.60
CA VAL A 584 11.25 -32.98 10.95
C VAL A 584 11.62 -31.90 11.98
N GLU A 585 11.02 -31.93 13.17
CA GLU A 585 11.41 -31.03 14.27
C GLU A 585 12.81 -31.32 14.84
N ASN A 586 13.32 -32.55 14.66
CA ASN A 586 14.67 -32.98 15.06
C ASN A 586 15.05 -32.73 16.55
N ILE A 587 14.06 -32.72 17.45
CA ILE A 587 14.24 -32.47 18.90
C ILE A 587 13.59 -33.54 19.80
N LYS A 588 13.42 -34.76 19.27
CA LYS A 588 12.78 -35.89 20.00
C LYS A 588 13.38 -36.12 21.40
N ASN A 589 14.71 -36.02 21.51
CA ASN A 589 15.44 -36.21 22.77
C ASN A 589 15.12 -35.18 23.86
N GLN A 590 14.46 -34.07 23.51
CA GLN A 590 13.99 -33.03 24.42
C GLN A 590 12.50 -33.17 24.78
N LYS A 591 11.74 -34.00 24.05
CA LYS A 591 10.27 -34.14 24.19
C LYS A 591 9.85 -35.38 24.98
N VAL A 592 8.86 -35.20 25.85
CA VAL A 592 8.06 -36.29 26.43
C VAL A 592 6.99 -36.66 25.41
N ILE A 593 6.93 -37.92 25.01
CA ILE A 593 5.99 -38.39 23.99
C ILE A 593 4.97 -39.32 24.64
N ILE A 594 3.70 -39.08 24.37
CA ILE A 594 2.59 -39.85 24.94
C ILE A 594 1.74 -40.41 23.81
N PHE A 595 1.38 -41.69 23.91
CA PHE A 595 0.42 -42.34 23.02
C PHE A 595 -0.78 -42.83 23.83
N ASP A 596 -1.98 -42.38 23.49
CA ASP A 596 -3.26 -42.90 24.03
C ASP A 596 -3.89 -43.84 23.00
N ASP A 597 -3.88 -45.15 23.28
CA ASP A 597 -4.33 -46.19 22.35
C ASP A 597 -3.80 -45.98 20.92
N PRO A 598 -2.48 -46.10 20.70
CA PRO A 598 -1.91 -45.94 19.35
C PRO A 598 -2.42 -46.99 18.35
N LEU A 599 -3.13 -48.02 18.84
CA LEU A 599 -3.70 -49.09 18.05
C LEU A 599 -5.23 -49.17 18.21
N SER A 600 -5.96 -49.04 17.09
CA SER A 600 -7.39 -49.35 16.96
C SER A 600 -7.57 -50.47 15.93
N SER A 601 -7.88 -51.70 16.37
CA SER A 601 -8.17 -52.86 15.51
C SER A 601 -7.16 -53.08 14.36
N PHE A 602 -5.89 -53.27 14.71
CA PHE A 602 -4.81 -53.52 13.73
C PHE A 602 -4.60 -55.00 13.43
N ASP A 603 -4.20 -55.31 12.19
CA ASP A 603 -3.62 -56.62 11.89
C ASP A 603 -2.29 -56.85 12.64
N ASN A 604 -1.87 -58.12 12.73
CA ASN A 604 -0.66 -58.50 13.44
C ASN A 604 0.62 -57.86 12.87
N GLY A 605 0.64 -57.54 11.58
CA GLY A 605 1.78 -56.92 10.90
C GLY A 605 1.98 -55.46 11.33
N ARG A 606 0.93 -54.64 11.20
CA ARG A 606 0.92 -53.22 11.58
C ARG A 606 1.14 -53.03 13.08
N ARG A 607 0.57 -53.93 13.91
CA ARG A 607 0.87 -53.98 15.35
C ARG A 607 2.36 -54.17 15.59
N ARG A 608 2.99 -55.17 14.95
CA ARG A 608 4.43 -55.44 15.12
C ARG A 608 5.28 -54.25 14.68
N THR A 609 4.94 -53.59 13.57
CA THR A 609 5.64 -52.37 13.11
C THR A 609 5.50 -51.24 14.13
N THR A 610 4.29 -50.99 14.65
CA THR A 610 4.06 -49.96 15.67
C THR A 610 4.90 -50.21 16.92
N VAL A 611 4.95 -51.46 17.40
CA VAL A 611 5.82 -51.83 18.54
C VAL A 611 7.29 -51.52 18.24
N LYS A 612 7.78 -51.84 17.03
CA LYS A 612 9.17 -51.51 16.62
C LYS A 612 9.43 -50.00 16.64
N LEU A 613 8.50 -49.20 16.13
CA LEU A 613 8.63 -47.75 16.07
C LEU A 613 8.61 -47.12 17.47
N LEU A 614 7.69 -47.55 18.34
CA LEU A 614 7.65 -47.13 19.74
C LEU A 614 8.89 -47.57 20.51
N ALA A 615 9.44 -48.76 20.23
CA ALA A 615 10.67 -49.22 20.84
C ALA A 615 11.90 -48.37 20.42
N ARG A 616 11.91 -47.83 19.20
CA ARG A 616 12.91 -46.82 18.77
C ARG A 616 12.70 -45.52 19.53
N LEU A 617 11.48 -44.99 19.55
CA LEU A 617 11.14 -43.76 20.30
C LEU A 617 11.46 -43.85 21.80
N ALA A 618 11.31 -45.02 22.43
CA ALA A 618 11.65 -45.21 23.83
C ALA A 618 13.13 -44.90 24.12
N ARG A 619 14.01 -45.08 23.13
CA ARG A 619 15.44 -44.74 23.22
C ARG A 619 15.68 -43.28 22.88
N ASP A 620 15.06 -42.79 21.80
CA ASP A 620 15.39 -41.50 21.21
C ASP A 620 14.69 -40.32 21.89
N ALA A 621 13.49 -40.52 22.43
CA ALA A 621 12.69 -39.47 23.07
C ALA A 621 13.22 -39.14 24.48
N LYS A 622 12.90 -37.97 25.05
CA LYS A 622 13.22 -37.67 26.47
C LYS A 622 12.55 -38.68 27.40
N GLN A 623 11.29 -39.02 27.14
CA GLN A 623 10.49 -40.02 27.84
C GLN A 623 9.36 -40.49 26.92
N LEU A 624 8.99 -41.77 27.00
CA LEU A 624 7.86 -42.34 26.28
C LEU A 624 6.82 -42.88 27.28
N VAL A 625 5.56 -42.47 27.14
CA VAL A 625 4.43 -42.99 27.89
C VAL A 625 3.42 -43.59 26.91
N VAL A 626 3.08 -44.86 27.06
CA VAL A 626 2.13 -45.55 26.19
C VAL A 626 0.97 -46.05 27.04
N LEU A 627 -0.23 -45.55 26.76
CA LEU A 627 -1.46 -46.01 27.37
C LEU A 627 -2.16 -46.96 26.38
N SER A 628 -2.59 -48.14 26.84
CA SER A 628 -3.36 -49.04 25.99
C SER A 628 -4.34 -49.93 26.74
N HIS A 629 -5.44 -50.30 26.08
CA HIS A 629 -6.34 -51.36 26.55
C HIS A 629 -5.91 -52.77 26.09
N ASP A 630 -4.96 -52.88 25.14
CA ASP A 630 -4.43 -54.17 24.69
C ASP A 630 -3.21 -54.54 25.53
N SER A 631 -3.43 -55.44 26.50
CA SER A 631 -2.38 -55.93 27.39
C SER A 631 -1.27 -56.65 26.65
N LYS A 632 -1.60 -57.41 25.59
CA LYS A 632 -0.64 -58.14 24.77
C LYS A 632 0.25 -57.16 23.99
N PHE A 633 -0.29 -56.03 23.52
CA PHE A 633 0.48 -55.01 22.83
C PHE A 633 1.50 -54.35 23.75
N LEU A 634 1.09 -53.98 24.97
CA LEU A 634 2.00 -53.44 25.98
C LEU A 634 3.08 -54.47 26.36
N PHE A 635 2.71 -55.74 26.43
CA PHE A 635 3.66 -56.82 26.66
C PHE A 635 4.69 -56.97 25.52
N ASP A 636 4.27 -56.91 24.26
CA ASP A 636 5.18 -56.95 23.11
C ASP A 636 6.17 -55.78 23.14
N LEU A 637 5.70 -54.58 23.49
CA LEU A 637 6.54 -53.39 23.67
C LEU A 637 7.51 -53.57 24.83
N HIS A 638 7.03 -54.06 25.97
CA HIS A 638 7.85 -54.36 27.13
C HIS A 638 9.01 -55.30 26.76
N ARG A 639 8.73 -56.39 26.03
CA ARG A 639 9.75 -57.36 25.62
C ARG A 639 10.74 -56.82 24.60
N MET A 640 10.28 -55.98 23.68
CA MET A 640 11.13 -55.45 22.61
C MET A 640 12.12 -54.42 23.12
N VAL A 641 11.72 -53.62 24.10
CA VAL A 641 12.57 -52.60 24.71
C VAL A 641 13.40 -53.22 25.82
N ARG A 642 14.72 -53.34 25.65
CA ARG A 642 15.61 -53.97 26.65
C ARG A 642 16.51 -53.01 27.41
N THR A 643 16.85 -51.86 26.82
CA THR A 643 18.00 -51.03 27.23
C THR A 643 17.65 -49.79 28.04
N VAL A 644 16.36 -49.52 28.28
CA VAL A 644 15.92 -48.34 29.04
C VAL A 644 15.15 -48.76 30.28
N GLU A 645 15.10 -47.90 31.31
CA GLU A 645 14.25 -48.14 32.48
C GLU A 645 12.77 -48.16 32.08
N LYS A 646 12.06 -49.21 32.49
CA LYS A 646 10.65 -49.45 32.16
C LYS A 646 9.80 -49.48 33.42
N LYS A 647 8.56 -49.01 33.31
CA LYS A 647 7.53 -49.13 34.35
C LYS A 647 6.22 -49.61 33.74
N GLY A 648 5.59 -50.60 34.36
CA GLY A 648 4.19 -50.94 34.14
C GLY A 648 3.30 -50.32 35.20
N LEU A 649 2.23 -49.68 34.78
CA LEU A 649 1.15 -49.17 35.63
C LEU A 649 -0.18 -49.68 35.10
N GLU A 650 -1.18 -49.71 35.97
CA GLU A 650 -2.55 -50.02 35.60
C GLU A 650 -3.50 -48.96 36.18
N ILE A 651 -4.48 -48.54 35.38
CA ILE A 651 -5.64 -47.82 35.89
C ILE A 651 -6.71 -48.87 36.19
N VAL A 652 -7.14 -48.95 37.44
CA VAL A 652 -8.25 -49.81 37.85
C VAL A 652 -9.40 -48.96 38.35
N TYR A 653 -10.62 -49.45 38.15
CA TYR A 653 -11.82 -48.85 38.71
C TYR A 653 -12.15 -49.54 40.04
N ASP A 654 -12.20 -48.76 41.11
CA ASP A 654 -12.65 -49.21 42.41
C ASP A 654 -14.17 -49.05 42.46
N GLU A 655 -14.91 -50.18 42.41
CA GLU A 655 -16.37 -50.15 42.37
C GLU A 655 -16.97 -49.59 43.66
N ILE A 656 -16.38 -49.93 44.82
CA ILE A 656 -16.84 -49.50 46.14
C ILE A 656 -16.64 -47.99 46.29
N ALA A 657 -15.44 -47.51 46.01
CA ALA A 657 -15.14 -46.07 46.08
C ALA A 657 -15.65 -45.30 44.85
N SER A 658 -16.21 -45.99 43.86
CA SER A 658 -16.71 -45.43 42.59
C SER A 658 -15.70 -44.51 41.88
N THR A 659 -14.40 -44.79 42.00
CA THR A 659 -13.31 -43.96 41.48
C THR A 659 -12.22 -44.81 40.85
N SER A 660 -11.57 -44.28 39.83
CA SER A 660 -10.37 -44.87 39.28
C SER A 660 -9.14 -44.56 40.15
N LYS A 661 -8.20 -45.49 40.20
CA LYS A 661 -6.88 -45.34 40.82
C LYS A 661 -5.79 -45.85 39.87
N ILE A 662 -4.61 -45.27 39.98
CA ILE A 662 -3.41 -45.74 39.28
C ILE A 662 -2.60 -46.56 40.27
N GLN A 663 -2.17 -47.75 39.87
CA GLN A 663 -1.37 -48.65 40.68
C GLN A 663 -0.22 -49.26 39.88
N PHE A 664 0.76 -49.83 40.59
CA PHE A 664 1.84 -50.60 39.97
C PHE A 664 1.27 -51.83 39.25
N PHE A 665 1.82 -52.14 38.07
CA PHE A 665 1.41 -53.29 37.29
C PHE A 665 2.62 -54.04 36.76
N GLU A 666 2.70 -55.31 37.12
CA GLU A 666 3.76 -56.19 36.65
C GLU A 666 3.37 -56.76 35.28
N ILE A 667 3.81 -56.08 34.21
CA ILE A 667 3.44 -56.41 32.83
C ILE A 667 3.78 -57.85 32.46
N ASP A 668 4.82 -58.44 33.05
CA ASP A 668 5.18 -59.84 32.81
C ASP A 668 4.10 -60.84 33.27
N LYS A 669 3.22 -60.44 34.19
CA LYS A 669 2.08 -61.25 34.64
C LYS A 669 0.92 -61.32 33.64
N ILE A 670 0.91 -60.48 32.59
CA ILE A 670 -0.13 -60.49 31.53
C ILE A 670 -0.23 -61.83 30.81
N LEU A 671 0.86 -62.62 30.77
CA LEU A 671 0.90 -63.93 30.11
C LEU A 671 0.80 -65.12 31.06
N GLN A 672 0.50 -64.91 32.36
CA GLN A 672 0.21 -66.05 33.22
C GLN A 672 -1.09 -66.71 32.73
N ASN A 673 -0.99 -67.96 32.28
CA ASN A 673 -2.17 -68.77 31.96
C ASN A 673 -3.10 -68.78 33.18
N ASP A 674 -4.41 -68.63 32.98
CA ASP A 674 -5.41 -68.61 34.05
C ASP A 674 -5.23 -69.81 35.00
N TYR A 675 -4.82 -70.97 34.49
CA TYR A 675 -4.41 -72.13 35.27
C TYR A 675 -3.36 -71.82 36.36
N PHE A 676 -2.26 -71.14 36.00
CA PHE A 676 -1.20 -70.79 36.97
C PHE A 676 -1.65 -69.69 37.94
N VAL A 677 -2.54 -68.80 37.51
CA VAL A 677 -3.15 -67.78 38.38
C VAL A 677 -4.01 -68.45 39.46
N CYS A 678 -4.87 -69.40 39.08
CA CYS A 678 -5.68 -70.17 40.00
C CYS A 678 -4.83 -70.92 41.03
N LEU A 679 -3.78 -71.62 40.58
CA LEU A 679 -2.87 -72.34 41.48
C LEU A 679 -2.18 -71.44 42.50
N ASN A 680 -1.74 -70.24 42.09
CA ASN A 680 -1.14 -69.28 43.01
C ASN A 680 -2.15 -68.77 44.04
N LYS A 681 -3.39 -68.46 43.63
CA LYS A 681 -4.46 -68.06 44.56
C LYS A 681 -4.75 -69.14 45.61
N ILE A 682 -4.82 -70.41 45.19
CA ILE A 682 -4.99 -71.54 46.10
C ILE A 682 -3.82 -71.61 47.10
N LYS A 683 -2.57 -71.52 46.62
CA LYS A 683 -1.36 -71.56 47.47
C LYS A 683 -1.31 -70.39 48.46
N ASP A 684 -1.60 -69.18 48.00
CA ASP A 684 -1.63 -67.97 48.83
C ASP A 684 -2.72 -68.05 49.91
N PHE A 685 -3.90 -68.58 49.56
CA PHE A 685 -5.00 -68.76 50.52
C PHE A 685 -4.68 -69.82 51.58
N ILE A 686 -4.03 -70.93 51.20
CA ILE A 686 -3.55 -71.91 52.18
C ILE A 686 -2.61 -71.24 53.17
N ALA A 687 -1.63 -70.46 52.67
CA ALA A 687 -0.62 -69.81 53.50
C ALA A 687 -1.20 -68.72 54.42
N THR A 688 -2.09 -67.87 53.91
CA THR A 688 -2.47 -66.61 54.59
C THR A 688 -3.98 -66.31 54.63
N GLY A 689 -4.81 -67.16 54.02
CA GLY A 689 -6.25 -66.94 53.87
C GLY A 689 -7.03 -66.95 55.18
N THR A 690 -8.15 -66.20 55.17
CA THR A 690 -9.11 -66.01 56.27
C THR A 690 -10.52 -66.37 55.82
N ASP A 691 -11.48 -66.55 56.74
CA ASP A 691 -12.88 -66.88 56.42
C ASP A 691 -13.52 -65.98 55.36
N ALA A 692 -13.24 -64.68 55.40
CA ALA A 692 -13.79 -63.70 54.46
C ALA A 692 -13.46 -63.98 52.97
N GLY A 693 -12.35 -64.67 52.69
CA GLY A 693 -11.93 -64.95 51.32
C GLY A 693 -12.31 -66.36 50.82
N LYS A 694 -12.97 -67.19 51.64
CA LYS A 694 -13.33 -68.57 51.26
C LYS A 694 -14.18 -68.62 49.99
N ARG A 695 -15.23 -67.77 49.93
CA ARG A 695 -16.16 -67.72 48.80
C ARG A 695 -15.46 -67.39 47.47
N GLU A 696 -14.49 -66.47 47.50
CA GLU A 696 -13.72 -66.11 46.31
C GLU A 696 -12.75 -67.24 45.90
N CYS A 697 -12.02 -67.81 46.86
CA CYS A 697 -11.04 -68.87 46.60
C CYS A 697 -11.69 -70.21 46.20
N ARG A 698 -12.93 -70.46 46.62
CA ARG A 698 -13.70 -71.69 46.33
C ARG A 698 -13.78 -71.99 44.84
N ARG A 699 -14.04 -70.96 44.02
CA ARG A 699 -14.16 -71.10 42.56
C ARG A 699 -12.85 -71.54 41.90
N GLU A 700 -11.71 -71.22 42.50
CA GLU A 700 -10.39 -71.53 41.97
C GLU A 700 -10.11 -73.05 41.98
N ILE A 701 -10.72 -73.82 42.90
CA ILE A 701 -10.60 -75.29 42.97
C ILE A 701 -11.00 -75.91 41.62
N ARG A 702 -12.21 -75.57 41.17
CA ARG A 702 -12.80 -76.09 39.94
C ARG A 702 -11.99 -75.66 38.73
N ILE A 703 -11.66 -74.37 38.63
CA ILE A 703 -10.94 -73.83 37.47
C ILE A 703 -9.54 -74.47 37.37
N ALA A 704 -8.87 -74.73 38.49
CA ALA A 704 -7.57 -75.40 38.49
C ALA A 704 -7.67 -76.86 38.02
N LEU A 705 -8.65 -77.62 38.53
CA LEU A 705 -8.83 -79.04 38.18
C LEU A 705 -9.37 -79.24 36.76
N GLU A 706 -10.34 -78.43 36.32
CA GLU A 706 -10.86 -78.45 34.95
C GLU A 706 -9.74 -78.20 33.95
N ASN A 707 -8.98 -77.11 34.11
CA ASN A 707 -7.87 -76.79 33.22
C ASN A 707 -6.83 -77.91 33.22
N TYR A 708 -6.43 -78.41 34.40
CA TYR A 708 -5.45 -79.49 34.48
C TYR A 708 -5.91 -80.74 33.74
N MET A 709 -7.12 -81.24 34.01
CA MET A 709 -7.63 -82.46 33.39
C MET A 709 -7.88 -82.29 31.89
N ILE A 710 -8.35 -81.12 31.45
CA ILE A 710 -8.50 -80.82 30.02
C ILE A 710 -7.14 -80.85 29.32
N PHE A 711 -6.10 -80.24 29.89
CA PHE A 711 -4.76 -80.25 29.30
C PHE A 711 -4.13 -81.65 29.32
N TYR A 712 -4.25 -82.36 30.44
CA TYR A 712 -3.58 -83.64 30.66
C TYR A 712 -4.26 -84.78 29.89
N TYR A 713 -5.59 -84.82 29.86
CA TYR A 713 -6.39 -85.88 29.20
C TYR A 713 -6.94 -85.48 27.83
N TYR A 714 -6.45 -84.38 27.23
CA TYR A 714 -6.94 -83.80 25.97
C TYR A 714 -7.24 -84.83 24.86
N ASN A 715 -6.30 -85.77 24.63
CA ASN A 715 -6.43 -86.79 23.59
C ASN A 715 -7.55 -87.80 23.87
N HIS A 716 -7.86 -88.06 25.15
CA HIS A 716 -8.90 -89.01 25.57
C HIS A 716 -10.30 -88.36 25.61
N LEU A 717 -10.37 -87.03 25.72
CA LEU A 717 -11.60 -86.26 25.75
C LEU A 717 -12.17 -85.91 24.36
N GLY A 718 -11.48 -86.30 23.27
CA GLY A 718 -11.99 -86.13 21.91
C GLY A 718 -12.14 -84.68 21.44
N GLY A 719 -11.43 -83.74 22.07
CA GLY A 719 -11.44 -82.32 21.70
C GLY A 719 -12.68 -81.52 22.14
N ASN A 720 -13.59 -82.11 22.92
CA ASN A 720 -14.69 -81.36 23.53
C ASN A 720 -14.22 -80.64 24.79
N LEU A 721 -13.97 -79.33 24.67
CA LEU A 721 -13.41 -78.48 25.73
C LEU A 721 -14.47 -77.70 26.52
N SER A 722 -15.75 -77.86 26.18
CA SER A 722 -16.88 -77.15 26.81
C SER A 722 -17.72 -78.10 27.63
N ILE A 723 -17.10 -78.70 28.66
CA ILE A 723 -17.71 -79.64 29.59
C ILE A 723 -17.66 -79.07 31.02
N THR A 724 -18.70 -79.33 31.82
CA THR A 724 -18.72 -78.91 33.23
C THR A 724 -17.79 -79.81 34.05
N PHE A 725 -17.29 -79.30 35.19
CA PHE A 725 -16.41 -80.06 36.07
C PHE A 725 -16.99 -81.42 36.47
N GLY A 726 -18.24 -81.48 36.92
CA GLY A 726 -18.90 -82.75 37.24
C GLY A 726 -18.92 -83.73 36.07
N THR A 727 -19.34 -83.30 34.88
CA THR A 727 -19.33 -84.14 33.67
C THR A 727 -17.92 -84.57 33.26
N LEU A 728 -16.92 -83.71 33.49
CA LEU A 728 -15.52 -84.04 33.27
C LEU A 728 -15.04 -85.10 34.27
N VAL A 729 -15.40 -85.00 35.55
CA VAL A 729 -15.11 -86.03 36.58
C VAL A 729 -15.77 -87.36 36.20
N ASP A 730 -17.05 -87.37 35.82
CA ASP A 730 -17.76 -88.57 35.37
C ASP A 730 -17.08 -89.21 34.15
N ARG A 731 -16.63 -88.38 33.20
CA ARG A 731 -15.93 -88.85 32.00
C ARG A 731 -14.57 -89.45 32.33
N ILE A 732 -13.84 -88.83 33.26
CA ILE A 732 -12.54 -89.33 33.74
C ILE A 732 -12.72 -90.65 34.51
N GLU A 733 -13.75 -90.78 35.35
CA GLU A 733 -14.12 -92.04 36.01
C GLU A 733 -14.43 -93.14 34.99
N GLN A 734 -15.26 -92.83 33.98
CA GLN A 734 -15.57 -93.78 32.91
C GLN A 734 -14.30 -94.23 32.17
N LEU A 735 -13.47 -93.29 31.72
CA LEU A 735 -12.22 -93.59 31.00
C LEU A 735 -11.26 -94.44 31.85
N GLN A 736 -11.19 -94.18 33.17
CA GLN A 736 -10.37 -94.97 34.08
C GLN A 736 -10.94 -96.39 34.23
N SER A 737 -12.26 -96.55 34.38
CA SER A 737 -12.91 -97.86 34.51
C SER A 737 -12.78 -98.72 33.24
N GLU A 738 -12.72 -98.08 32.07
CA GLU A 738 -12.48 -98.72 30.77
C GLU A 738 -10.99 -99.07 30.55
N GLY A 739 -10.09 -98.68 31.46
CA GLY A 739 -8.65 -98.85 31.33
C GLY A 739 -8.00 -97.94 30.27
N ALA A 740 -8.70 -96.88 29.85
CA ALA A 740 -8.22 -95.95 28.82
C ALA A 740 -7.25 -94.90 29.37
N ILE A 741 -7.27 -94.66 30.69
CA ILE A 741 -6.33 -93.80 31.43
C ILE A 741 -5.95 -94.48 32.74
N GLU A 742 -4.77 -94.13 33.28
CA GLU A 742 -4.31 -94.54 34.61
C GLU A 742 -3.96 -93.30 35.44
N PHE A 743 -4.30 -93.32 36.72
CA PHE A 743 -3.88 -92.29 37.67
C PHE A 743 -2.48 -92.57 38.20
N ARG A 744 -1.77 -91.51 38.60
CA ARG A 744 -0.48 -91.62 39.27
C ARG A 744 -0.60 -92.23 40.67
N ASP A 745 -1.75 -92.07 41.32
CA ASP A 745 -2.10 -92.74 42.57
C ASP A 745 -2.54 -94.19 42.33
N GLY A 746 -2.07 -95.11 43.17
CA GLY A 746 -2.45 -96.53 43.11
C GLY A 746 -3.87 -96.80 43.61
N ASP A 747 -4.49 -95.86 44.32
CA ASP A 747 -5.88 -95.94 44.78
C ASP A 747 -6.80 -95.08 43.89
N SER A 748 -7.19 -95.64 42.74
CA SER A 748 -8.02 -94.90 41.78
C SER A 748 -9.42 -94.59 42.29
N ALA A 749 -9.98 -95.42 43.16
CA ALA A 749 -11.29 -95.16 43.77
C ALA A 749 -11.23 -93.88 44.62
N LYS A 750 -10.18 -93.75 45.44
CA LYS A 750 -9.99 -92.56 46.27
C LYS A 750 -9.76 -91.28 45.45
N VAL A 751 -9.08 -91.36 44.31
CA VAL A 751 -8.90 -90.20 43.42
C VAL A 751 -10.24 -89.71 42.87
N ILE A 752 -11.12 -90.63 42.45
CA ILE A 752 -12.47 -90.28 41.98
C ILE A 752 -13.33 -89.73 43.12
N ASP A 753 -13.28 -90.34 44.30
CA ASP A 753 -14.04 -89.88 45.47
C ASP A 753 -13.65 -88.45 45.85
N ASP A 754 -12.34 -88.14 45.92
CA ASP A 754 -11.87 -86.79 46.23
C ASP A 754 -12.23 -85.79 45.12
N LEU A 755 -12.25 -86.19 43.84
CA LEU A 755 -12.72 -85.34 42.74
C LEU A 755 -14.22 -85.03 42.85
N LYS A 756 -15.04 -86.02 43.22
CA LYS A 756 -16.49 -85.85 43.44
C LYS A 756 -16.77 -84.95 44.63
N GLU A 757 -16.06 -85.16 45.74
CA GLU A 757 -16.14 -84.32 46.94
C GLU A 757 -15.76 -82.86 46.62
N LEU A 758 -14.66 -82.63 45.89
CA LEU A 758 -14.27 -81.28 45.47
C LEU A 758 -15.25 -80.66 44.47
N ASN A 759 -15.94 -81.46 43.65
CA ASN A 759 -17.00 -80.97 42.77
C ASN A 759 -18.21 -80.47 43.56
N GLU A 760 -18.62 -81.20 44.60
CA GLU A 760 -19.71 -80.77 45.51
C GLU A 760 -19.31 -79.48 46.26
N ILE A 761 -18.09 -79.43 46.79
CA ILE A 761 -17.62 -78.33 47.63
C ILE A 761 -17.30 -77.08 46.80
N SER A 762 -17.03 -77.18 45.51
CA SER A 762 -16.70 -76.00 44.66
C SER A 762 -17.90 -75.31 44.01
N TRP A 763 -19.13 -75.81 44.22
CA TRP A 763 -20.35 -75.36 43.53
C TRP A 763 -21.18 -74.30 44.28
N ASP A 764 -21.45 -73.13 43.69
CA ASP A 764 -22.29 -72.09 44.33
C ASP A 764 -23.76 -72.53 44.54
N SER A 765 -24.44 -72.05 45.60
CA SER A 765 -25.88 -72.28 45.77
C SER A 765 -26.67 -71.43 44.75
N HIS A 766 -27.46 -72.07 43.90
CA HIS A 766 -28.20 -71.41 42.79
C HIS A 766 -29.73 -71.39 43.01
N HIS A 767 -30.21 -71.74 44.20
CA HIS A 767 -31.64 -71.82 44.52
C HIS A 767 -32.02 -70.81 45.62
N GLY A 768 -33.21 -70.21 45.55
CA GLY A 768 -33.71 -69.30 46.59
C GLY A 768 -34.21 -70.04 47.83
N ASP A 769 -34.18 -69.37 48.99
CA ASP A 769 -34.52 -69.86 50.36
C ASP A 769 -35.93 -70.46 50.57
N GLY A 770 -36.71 -70.69 49.51
CA GLY A 770 -38.09 -71.19 49.59
C GLY A 770 -38.26 -72.71 49.54
N ASP A 771 -37.18 -73.50 49.39
CA ASP A 771 -37.26 -74.95 49.23
C ASP A 771 -37.07 -75.65 50.59
N ILE A 772 -38.15 -76.22 51.12
CA ILE A 772 -38.23 -76.87 52.42
C ILE A 772 -37.92 -78.37 52.26
N LEU A 773 -36.90 -78.84 53.00
CA LEU A 773 -36.60 -80.23 53.42
C LEU A 773 -35.87 -81.20 52.45
N GLU A 774 -34.68 -81.62 52.92
CA GLU A 774 -34.22 -83.03 53.05
C GLU A 774 -33.72 -83.83 51.82
N THR A 775 -33.30 -83.22 50.71
CA THR A 775 -32.66 -84.01 49.62
C THR A 775 -31.38 -83.44 49.02
N ARG A 776 -30.72 -82.44 49.63
CA ARG A 776 -29.52 -81.82 49.02
C ARG A 776 -28.33 -81.78 49.96
N ASN A 777 -27.25 -82.48 49.59
CA ASN A 777 -25.92 -82.42 50.21
C ASN A 777 -25.16 -81.13 49.80
N GLU A 778 -25.82 -79.97 49.79
CA GLU A 778 -25.13 -78.69 49.54
C GLU A 778 -24.62 -78.13 50.88
N ILE A 779 -23.30 -78.14 51.09
CA ILE A 779 -22.68 -77.52 52.27
C ILE A 779 -22.33 -76.06 51.92
N PRO A 780 -22.94 -75.06 52.57
CA PRO A 780 -22.54 -73.67 52.40
C PRO A 780 -21.06 -73.50 52.75
N VAL A 781 -20.28 -72.80 51.92
CA VAL A 781 -18.83 -72.64 52.14
C VAL A 781 -18.51 -71.85 53.42
N GLU A 782 -19.49 -71.09 53.90
CA GLU A 782 -19.49 -70.39 55.17
C GLU A 782 -19.56 -71.33 56.38
N ASP A 783 -20.16 -72.51 56.22
CA ASP A 783 -20.35 -73.51 57.28
C ASP A 783 -19.16 -74.48 57.38
N ILE A 784 -18.30 -74.54 56.36
CA ILE A 784 -17.03 -75.29 56.38
C ILE A 784 -16.03 -74.51 57.23
N ASP A 785 -15.37 -75.14 58.21
CA ASP A 785 -14.37 -74.43 59.02
C ASP A 785 -13.13 -74.05 58.18
N LEU A 786 -12.34 -73.06 58.63
CA LEU A 786 -11.19 -72.57 57.85
C LEU A 786 -10.10 -73.63 57.65
N ALA A 787 -9.89 -74.52 58.62
CA ALA A 787 -8.90 -75.57 58.52
C ALA A 787 -9.34 -76.67 57.53
N GLU A 788 -10.62 -77.02 57.56
CA GLU A 788 -11.25 -77.96 56.66
C GLU A 788 -11.25 -77.42 55.22
N PHE A 789 -11.58 -76.15 55.00
CA PHE A 789 -11.51 -75.53 53.68
C PHE A 789 -10.06 -75.52 53.13
N LYS A 790 -9.07 -75.21 53.98
CA LYS A 790 -7.66 -75.30 53.61
C LYS A 790 -7.24 -76.74 53.28
N ARG A 791 -7.85 -77.75 53.91
CA ARG A 791 -7.63 -79.16 53.57
C ARG A 791 -8.15 -79.48 52.16
N TYR A 792 -9.34 -79.01 51.77
CA TYR A 792 -9.84 -79.20 50.40
C TYR A 792 -8.95 -78.51 49.35
N LEU A 793 -8.44 -77.32 49.65
CA LEU A 793 -7.45 -76.63 48.81
C LEU A 793 -6.14 -77.43 48.70
N GLN A 794 -5.68 -78.03 49.80
CA GLN A 794 -4.50 -78.89 49.80
C GLN A 794 -4.75 -80.19 49.00
N THR A 795 -5.91 -80.83 49.15
CA THR A 795 -6.32 -81.99 48.35
C THR A 795 -6.36 -81.65 46.86
N THR A 796 -6.83 -80.45 46.49
CA THR A 796 -6.82 -79.95 45.11
C THR A 796 -5.39 -79.91 44.55
N LEU A 797 -4.44 -79.36 45.31
CA LEU A 797 -3.03 -79.32 44.90
C LEU A 797 -2.43 -80.73 44.83
N ASP A 798 -2.70 -81.61 45.81
CA ASP A 798 -2.18 -82.97 45.83
C ASP A 798 -2.73 -83.82 44.67
N LEU A 799 -4.00 -83.62 44.29
CA LEU A 799 -4.59 -84.25 43.10
C LEU A 799 -3.82 -83.87 41.84
N ILE A 800 -3.60 -82.57 41.62
CA ILE A 800 -2.89 -82.04 40.45
C ILE A 800 -1.41 -82.44 40.44
N GLU A 801 -0.73 -82.36 41.59
CA GLU A 801 0.72 -82.52 41.64
C GLU A 801 1.15 -83.99 41.68
N LYS A 802 0.35 -84.87 42.30
CA LYS A 802 0.81 -86.23 42.67
C LYS A 802 -0.12 -87.38 42.25
N ARG A 803 -1.42 -87.15 42.04
CA ARG A 803 -2.40 -88.26 42.02
C ARG A 803 -3.13 -88.46 40.69
N LEU A 804 -3.55 -87.39 40.01
CA LEU A 804 -4.07 -87.41 38.64
C LEU A 804 -2.92 -87.47 37.65
#